data_AF-A0A2W5FM84-F1
#
_entry.id   AF-A0A2W5FM84-F1
#
_cell.length_a   1.000
_cell.length_b   1.000
_cell.length_c   1.000
_cell.angle_alpha   90.00
_cell.angle_beta   90.00
_cell.angle_gamma   90.00
#
_symmetry.space_group_name_H-M   'P 1'
#
loop_
_entity.id
_entity.type
_entity.pdbx_description
1 polymer ?
#
loop_
_entity_poly.entity_id
_entity_poly.type
_entity_poly.pdbx_seq_one_letter_code
_entity_poly.pdbx_strand_id
1 'polypeptide(L)'
;MARSNDVQLGGITDLVLVADIKPGFVDALEVVTYVDRLHKVLRTLNGLRLGSRESSAPASPYTDVVARWRIVHSFRWAVIDGQNGAPDRLLLNVNFDGGWEPYMRVIWDQLGSTLDLILCHVEGYQLSHQCSFETYSRWVRAHEISADFLFIESGRTVSDAEYLAKLEAAQRGRPDELAADRLRAPSSGQVQPLPTEPAERFAMAARGLVPLAGLFTLQRFFSLAAPDGFVLLRATHDILFELQQLDTRRQFPVGAGTSPGELLRRRHYEMLAWFESAVPMPEVAARALSLADADLQAGMLSKLPANRGALLLLRVAQPAQALAWLSTAPVQAEGQAPRADGPLAGVWTQVALTLAGLRALGVPDSRIARFPQAFKEGMAARAGLLGDTRHNHPTHWALAPHLNGRDRFDPATAHVLIQLRFASASGGEFVTPADEARLQAAAAALTQGTGLALMAMEPMRSNAVDSENFGFKDGISQPTPEWKSPSPTGARWDDRVPTGEVVQGFVTARDKGYPVPEQPDALLDRGSFLAVRKLRQYVGRLDRVVSTEAKRLNLPKELLLAKLMGRWRDGRPLADETAINDFNYEADAKGALCPFHAHIRRANPRDQAPDSAFAKARMPRLLRRGMSYGPPPNRAQPEDDADRGLVFMAYNAHLAEQFEVVQRWVAGGNASGGYSAQSDPLLGVVDPSTPRRLYPFEHAGKALEIDLGPEPFVTLQWGAYFFVPSIPALKALPGLVELPLPLPAATPVPLQAPALDDFAGWQRWLEDTNTRDTAWAWVRAQPGGVARTAYGVLVGTSERVLEVLRNQPDRYSVSGYGDRMRDSVGVGFLGLDEDTGHKEQAPRVNAALESVTEAQAYAAAYQVAAAGIAGLKAEAQALLAAFPASQKPRDLPTDTPLDLERLSEGVLAKLCQVWFGQPDGVHVWGPEFHLPGTPAAPRCPRELFRVSRYVFGPHPTESVCQAGREAGQGFTAGIAAWLAATPADKLPPLSRAIVAAARAVPDAPADLAERTLAGVMLGFPPTTHANLLTALAAWVQSRKLWELQPSWHEAAVDAATGLRPFAEAVSRLRPTLIATLTQRPTPYQVWRRARTPHRLGQVDVQVGDVIVAALGSATQQDPLRHHLIFGGDRADPTLPPLHACPGYGMGMGVMLGVIAAVLDAGVMRFTGSPTVVALGV
;
A
#
# COMPACT_ATOMS: atom_id res chain seq x y z
N MET A 1 -24.49 -11.71 18.75
CA MET A 1 -23.71 -11.47 17.52
C MET A 1 -22.49 -10.68 17.93
N ALA A 2 -21.29 -11.28 17.93
CA ALA A 2 -20.07 -10.48 18.01
C ALA A 2 -20.03 -9.64 16.73
N ARG A 3 -20.02 -8.31 16.84
CA ARG A 3 -19.89 -7.43 15.66
C ARG A 3 -18.55 -7.77 15.00
N SER A 4 -18.58 -8.13 13.72
CA SER A 4 -17.37 -8.12 12.89
C SER A 4 -16.82 -6.70 12.83
N ASN A 5 -15.51 -6.54 12.67
CA ASN A 5 -14.93 -5.22 12.45
C ASN A 5 -15.42 -4.60 11.13
N ASP A 6 -15.82 -5.42 10.16
CA ASP A 6 -16.44 -5.01 8.90
C ASP A 6 -17.82 -4.36 9.14
N VAL A 7 -17.92 -3.07 8.87
CA VAL A 7 -19.17 -2.31 8.94
C VAL A 7 -19.65 -2.04 7.52
N GLN A 8 -20.88 -2.44 7.23
CA GLN A 8 -21.40 -2.48 5.86
C GLN A 8 -22.81 -1.92 5.81
N LEU A 9 -23.09 -1.16 4.75
CA LEU A 9 -24.42 -0.62 4.50
C LEU A 9 -24.67 -0.54 2.99
N GLY A 10 -25.77 -1.13 2.53
CA GLY A 10 -26.20 -1.04 1.14
C GLY A 10 -25.20 -1.60 0.11
N GLY A 11 -24.38 -2.59 0.47
CA GLY A 11 -23.37 -3.17 -0.42
C GLY A 11 -22.07 -2.37 -0.50
N ILE A 12 -21.94 -1.30 0.27
CA ILE A 12 -20.70 -0.56 0.50
C ILE A 12 -20.09 -1.04 1.82
N THR A 13 -18.79 -1.30 1.80
CA THR A 13 -18.00 -1.71 2.97
C THR A 13 -17.13 -0.53 3.42
N ASP A 14 -17.09 -0.29 4.72
CA ASP A 14 -16.13 0.61 5.37
C ASP A 14 -14.96 -0.20 5.91
N LEU A 15 -13.75 0.31 5.71
CA LEU A 15 -12.54 -0.22 6.31
C LEU A 15 -11.83 0.92 7.02
N VAL A 16 -11.65 0.75 8.33
CA VAL A 16 -10.83 1.62 9.15
C VAL A 16 -9.60 0.84 9.60
N LEU A 17 -8.42 1.28 9.18
CA LEU A 17 -7.16 0.72 9.65
C LEU A 17 -6.48 1.71 10.56
N VAL A 18 -5.99 1.23 11.69
CA VAL A 18 -5.10 1.95 12.57
C VAL A 18 -3.89 1.06 12.78
N ALA A 19 -2.79 1.40 12.12
CA ALA A 19 -1.54 0.66 12.24
C ALA A 19 -0.45 1.54 12.83
N ASP A 20 0.33 0.97 13.75
CA ASP A 20 1.48 1.64 14.32
C ASP A 20 2.52 1.85 13.22
N ILE A 21 3.00 3.08 13.08
CA ILE A 21 4.07 3.42 12.14
C ILE A 21 5.38 2.91 12.75
N LYS A 22 6.22 2.26 11.94
CA LYS A 22 7.54 1.75 12.35
C LYS A 22 8.28 2.86 13.10
N PRO A 23 8.76 2.60 14.32
CA PRO A 23 9.63 3.55 14.99
C PRO A 23 11.00 3.58 14.29
N GLY A 24 11.79 4.63 14.50
CA GLY A 24 13.14 4.70 13.97
C GLY A 24 13.29 5.34 12.59
N PHE A 25 14.53 5.28 12.12
CA PHE A 25 14.92 5.78 10.80
C PHE A 25 14.79 4.73 9.72
N VAL A 26 14.53 5.22 8.51
CA VAL A 26 14.64 4.42 7.31
C VAL A 26 16.13 4.25 6.96
N ASP A 27 16.48 3.11 6.36
CA ASP A 27 17.78 2.94 5.73
C ASP A 27 17.78 3.72 4.40
N ALA A 28 18.29 4.95 4.44
CA ALA A 28 18.34 5.83 3.28
C ALA A 28 19.54 6.78 3.30
N LEU A 29 19.74 7.45 2.17
CA LEU A 29 20.83 8.42 1.99
C LEU A 29 20.71 9.58 2.97
N GLU A 30 19.48 10.10 3.14
CA GLU A 30 19.14 11.09 4.15
C GLU A 30 18.60 10.43 5.43
N VAL A 31 19.00 10.97 6.59
CA VAL A 31 18.51 10.53 7.90
C VAL A 31 17.07 11.03 8.07
N VAL A 32 16.09 10.17 7.82
CA VAL A 32 14.65 10.47 7.94
C VAL A 32 13.93 9.33 8.65
N THR A 33 12.93 9.65 9.46
CA THR A 33 12.14 8.65 10.17
C THR A 33 11.05 8.07 9.29
N TYR A 34 10.53 6.89 9.63
CA TYR A 34 9.43 6.32 8.85
C TYR A 34 8.20 7.24 8.82
N VAL A 35 7.90 7.96 9.90
CA VAL A 35 6.78 8.92 9.98
C VAL A 35 7.04 10.13 9.09
N ASP A 36 8.23 10.74 9.12
CA ASP A 36 8.54 11.88 8.25
C ASP A 36 8.63 11.46 6.77
N ARG A 37 9.22 10.29 6.47
CA ARG A 37 9.21 9.74 5.09
C ARG A 37 7.77 9.50 4.62
N LEU A 38 6.90 8.96 5.46
CA LEU A 38 5.49 8.75 5.17
C LEU A 38 4.76 10.08 4.91
N HIS A 39 4.98 11.11 5.74
CA HIS A 39 4.42 12.44 5.49
C HIS A 39 4.89 13.02 4.15
N LYS A 40 6.18 12.88 3.81
CA LYS A 40 6.70 13.32 2.51
C LYS A 40 6.02 12.56 1.38
N VAL A 41 5.88 11.23 1.49
CA VAL A 41 5.14 10.40 0.53
C VAL A 41 3.69 10.89 0.38
N LEU A 42 2.92 10.97 1.46
CA LEU A 42 1.50 11.35 1.42
C LEU A 42 1.30 12.76 0.86
N ARG A 43 2.16 13.73 1.23
CA ARG A 43 2.10 15.09 0.70
C ARG A 43 2.48 15.15 -0.78
N THR A 44 3.49 14.39 -1.20
CA THR A 44 3.85 14.26 -2.63
C THR A 44 2.67 13.66 -3.40
N LEU A 45 2.11 12.53 -2.97
CA LEU A 45 0.96 11.89 -3.63
C LEU A 45 -0.26 12.83 -3.71
N ASN A 46 -0.57 13.55 -2.64
CA ASN A 46 -1.64 14.55 -2.65
C ASN A 46 -1.34 15.71 -3.60
N GLY A 47 -0.10 16.21 -3.60
CA GLY A 47 0.35 17.26 -4.51
C GLY A 47 0.23 16.86 -5.98
N LEU A 48 0.59 15.63 -6.33
CA LEU A 48 0.40 15.07 -7.68
C LEU A 48 -1.08 15.01 -8.07
N ARG A 49 -1.95 14.58 -7.15
CA ARG A 49 -3.40 14.48 -7.39
C ARG A 49 -4.05 15.86 -7.59
N LEU A 50 -3.72 16.84 -6.75
CA LEU A 50 -4.14 18.24 -6.92
C LEU A 50 -3.63 18.78 -8.27
N GLY A 51 -2.35 18.52 -8.56
CA GLY A 51 -1.68 18.84 -9.82
C GLY A 51 -2.47 18.39 -11.05
N SER A 52 -2.90 17.12 -11.02
CA SER A 52 -3.61 16.45 -12.11
C SER A 52 -5.09 16.81 -12.23
N ARG A 53 -5.77 17.24 -11.15
CA ARG A 53 -7.23 17.45 -11.14
C ARG A 53 -7.64 18.92 -11.11
N GLU A 54 -6.86 19.77 -10.45
CA GLU A 54 -7.28 21.14 -10.14
C GLU A 54 -6.44 22.19 -10.89
N SER A 55 -5.15 21.93 -11.14
CA SER A 55 -4.24 22.92 -11.74
C SER A 55 -3.84 22.65 -13.19
N SER A 56 -4.10 21.46 -13.75
CA SER A 56 -3.72 21.14 -15.12
C SER A 56 -4.68 21.78 -16.12
N ALA A 57 -4.19 22.71 -16.94
CA ALA A 57 -4.88 23.24 -18.11
C ALA A 57 -3.98 23.09 -19.36
N PRO A 58 -4.35 22.23 -20.33
CA PRO A 58 -5.53 21.35 -20.35
C PRO A 58 -5.44 20.23 -19.31
N ALA A 59 -6.56 19.55 -19.07
CA ALA A 59 -6.67 18.43 -18.12
C ALA A 59 -5.54 17.40 -18.32
N SER A 60 -5.04 16.84 -17.23
CA SER A 60 -3.97 15.84 -17.25
C SER A 60 -4.33 14.66 -18.16
N PRO A 61 -3.45 14.25 -19.09
CA PRO A 61 -3.67 13.08 -19.94
C PRO A 61 -3.36 11.75 -19.21
N TYR A 62 -2.91 11.79 -17.95
CA TYR A 62 -2.59 10.61 -17.13
C TYR A 62 -3.78 10.18 -16.27
N THR A 63 -4.02 8.88 -16.19
CA THR A 63 -5.10 8.31 -15.38
C THR A 63 -4.73 8.30 -13.90
N ASP A 64 -5.64 8.72 -13.02
CA ASP A 64 -5.46 8.54 -11.57
C ASP A 64 -5.53 7.04 -11.21
N VAL A 65 -4.47 6.52 -10.58
CA VAL A 65 -4.27 5.09 -10.31
C VAL A 65 -5.40 4.46 -9.48
N VAL A 66 -6.01 5.21 -8.55
CA VAL A 66 -7.12 4.71 -7.73
C VAL A 66 -8.44 4.80 -8.50
N ALA A 67 -8.65 5.89 -9.23
CA ALA A 67 -9.87 6.08 -10.03
C ALA A 67 -10.03 5.01 -11.12
N ARG A 68 -8.91 4.49 -11.67
CA ARG A 68 -8.89 3.40 -12.66
C ARG A 68 -9.72 2.18 -12.24
N TRP A 69 -9.80 1.88 -10.95
CA TRP A 69 -10.49 0.68 -10.45
C TRP A 69 -11.98 0.87 -10.19
N ARG A 70 -12.51 2.10 -10.14
CA ARG A 70 -13.98 2.36 -10.08
C ARG A 70 -14.74 1.62 -8.97
N ILE A 71 -14.07 1.38 -7.83
CA ILE A 71 -14.65 0.71 -6.65
C ILE A 71 -14.50 1.52 -5.36
N VAL A 72 -13.69 2.58 -5.34
CA VAL A 72 -13.43 3.40 -4.14
C VAL A 72 -14.25 4.68 -4.20
N HIS A 73 -15.15 4.88 -3.24
CA HIS A 73 -15.95 6.10 -3.11
C HIS A 73 -15.12 7.24 -2.55
N SER A 74 -14.44 6.96 -1.45
CA SER A 74 -13.54 7.90 -0.80
C SER A 74 -12.51 7.13 0.01
N PHE A 75 -11.31 7.69 0.15
CA PHE A 75 -10.34 7.22 1.12
C PHE A 75 -9.58 8.41 1.69
N ARG A 76 -9.17 8.30 2.95
CA ARG A 76 -8.34 9.29 3.63
C ARG A 76 -7.23 8.58 4.40
N TRP A 77 -6.03 9.11 4.25
CA TRP A 77 -4.89 8.78 5.08
C TRP A 77 -4.65 9.93 6.05
N ALA A 78 -4.49 9.60 7.32
CA ALA A 78 -4.05 10.55 8.33
C ALA A 78 -2.97 9.90 9.18
N VAL A 79 -1.93 10.66 9.50
CA VAL A 79 -1.03 10.28 10.58
C VAL A 79 -1.67 10.84 11.85
N ILE A 80 -1.96 9.95 12.81
CA ILE A 80 -2.40 10.29 14.15
C ILE A 80 -1.13 10.33 15.00
N ASP A 81 -0.74 11.53 15.40
CA ASP A 81 0.41 11.70 16.28
C ASP A 81 0.16 10.95 17.60
N GLY A 82 1.14 10.15 17.99
CA GLY A 82 1.12 9.42 19.25
C GLY A 82 1.10 10.38 20.44
N GLN A 83 0.17 10.17 21.38
CA GLN A 83 0.12 10.94 22.63
C GLN A 83 0.52 10.05 23.80
N ASN A 84 1.18 10.65 24.79
CA ASN A 84 1.55 9.99 26.05
C ASN A 84 2.42 8.72 25.89
N GLY A 85 3.24 8.59 24.84
CA GLY A 85 4.08 7.40 24.63
C GLY A 85 3.46 6.32 23.75
N ALA A 86 2.23 6.54 23.25
CA ALA A 86 1.72 5.75 22.14
C ALA A 86 2.53 6.02 20.85
N PRO A 87 2.72 5.03 19.97
CA PRO A 87 3.35 5.24 18.67
C PRO A 87 2.50 6.15 17.78
N ASP A 88 3.14 6.80 16.81
CA ASP A 88 2.41 7.44 15.71
C ASP A 88 1.67 6.38 14.91
N ARG A 89 0.42 6.64 14.58
CA ARG A 89 -0.43 5.66 13.91
C ARG A 89 -0.87 6.17 12.57
N LEU A 90 -0.81 5.31 11.57
CA LEU A 90 -1.40 5.56 10.27
C LEU A 90 -2.87 5.15 10.32
N LEU A 91 -3.76 6.12 10.17
CA LEU A 91 -5.18 5.92 9.99
C LEU A 91 -5.50 5.86 8.49
N LEU A 92 -6.08 4.75 8.05
CA LEU A 92 -6.89 4.68 6.84
C LEU A 92 -8.35 4.74 7.24
N ASN A 93 -9.14 5.51 6.52
CA ASN A 93 -10.57 5.26 6.41
C ASN A 93 -10.94 5.25 4.93
N VAL A 94 -11.58 4.18 4.48
CA VAL A 94 -11.94 3.98 3.07
C VAL A 94 -13.32 3.35 2.95
N ASN A 95 -14.12 3.85 2.01
CA ASN A 95 -15.40 3.29 1.63
C ASN A 95 -15.33 2.76 0.20
N PHE A 96 -15.75 1.52 0.00
CA PHE A 96 -15.63 0.84 -1.28
C PHE A 96 -16.80 -0.10 -1.59
N ASP A 97 -17.00 -0.32 -2.89
CA ASP A 97 -17.96 -1.28 -3.42
C ASP A 97 -17.40 -2.70 -3.28
N GLY A 98 -18.11 -3.59 -2.62
CA GLY A 98 -17.73 -5.01 -2.59
C GLY A 98 -17.78 -5.61 -1.21
N GLY A 99 -17.44 -6.90 -1.15
CA GLY A 99 -16.95 -7.52 0.08
C GLY A 99 -15.49 -7.15 0.33
N TRP A 100 -15.05 -7.31 1.57
CA TRP A 100 -13.69 -6.99 2.01
C TRP A 100 -12.62 -7.78 1.23
N GLU A 101 -12.77 -9.10 1.08
CA GLU A 101 -11.73 -9.96 0.48
C GLU A 101 -11.47 -9.65 -1.01
N PRO A 102 -12.50 -9.51 -1.88
CA PRO A 102 -12.28 -9.07 -3.26
C PRO A 102 -11.57 -7.72 -3.37
N TYR A 103 -11.87 -6.77 -2.47
CA TYR A 103 -11.21 -5.47 -2.44
C TYR A 103 -9.74 -5.60 -2.02
N MET A 104 -9.45 -6.40 -0.98
CA MET A 104 -8.07 -6.68 -0.57
C MET A 104 -7.25 -7.36 -1.68
N ARG A 105 -7.86 -8.20 -2.51
CA ARG A 105 -7.20 -8.81 -3.68
C ARG A 105 -6.80 -7.77 -4.71
N VAL A 106 -7.70 -6.85 -5.07
CA VAL A 106 -7.40 -5.73 -5.98
C VAL A 106 -6.25 -4.90 -5.41
N ILE A 107 -6.28 -4.63 -4.11
CA ILE A 107 -5.23 -3.86 -3.46
C ILE A 107 -3.90 -4.61 -3.48
N TRP A 108 -3.82 -5.81 -2.92
CA TRP A 108 -2.59 -6.60 -2.81
C TRP A 108 -1.98 -6.93 -4.18
N ASP A 109 -2.83 -7.21 -5.17
CA ASP A 109 -2.36 -7.57 -6.50
C ASP A 109 -1.98 -6.34 -7.33
N GLN A 110 -2.91 -5.40 -7.49
CA GLN A 110 -2.88 -4.40 -8.56
C GLN A 110 -2.60 -2.97 -8.08
N LEU A 111 -2.91 -2.65 -6.83
CA LEU A 111 -2.50 -1.39 -6.18
C LEU A 111 -1.33 -1.60 -5.21
N GLY A 112 -0.80 -2.82 -5.18
CA GLY A 112 0.06 -3.30 -4.12
C GLY A 112 1.31 -2.45 -4.01
N SER A 113 1.93 -2.09 -5.13
CA SER A 113 3.15 -1.27 -5.10
C SER A 113 2.88 0.19 -4.71
N THR A 114 1.74 0.75 -5.15
CA THR A 114 1.31 2.10 -4.74
C THR A 114 1.05 2.15 -3.23
N LEU A 115 0.40 1.11 -2.69
CA LEU A 115 0.19 1.02 -1.24
C LEU A 115 1.46 0.63 -0.50
N ASP A 116 2.36 -0.17 -1.06
CA ASP A 116 3.65 -0.48 -0.47
C ASP A 116 4.44 0.80 -0.22
N LEU A 117 4.32 1.80 -1.09
CA LEU A 117 4.93 3.12 -0.88
C LEU A 117 4.43 3.83 0.38
N ILE A 118 3.20 3.53 0.82
CA ILE A 118 2.62 4.08 2.06
C ILE A 118 2.85 3.11 3.22
N LEU A 119 2.54 1.83 3.04
CA LEU A 119 2.51 0.80 4.07
C LEU A 119 3.88 0.20 4.40
N CYS A 120 4.93 0.43 3.59
CA CYS A 120 6.29 0.05 3.99
C CYS A 120 6.74 0.76 5.28
N HIS A 121 6.01 1.80 5.71
CA HIS A 121 6.24 2.56 6.92
C HIS A 121 5.58 1.98 8.18
N VAL A 122 4.69 1.00 8.10
CA VAL A 122 3.93 0.52 9.28
C VAL A 122 4.44 -0.82 9.80
N GLU A 123 4.36 -1.02 11.11
CA GLU A 123 4.93 -2.17 11.80
C GLU A 123 4.25 -3.49 11.38
N GLY A 124 5.04 -4.56 11.27
CA GLY A 124 4.56 -5.88 10.85
C GLY A 124 4.13 -6.00 9.39
N TYR A 125 4.12 -4.92 8.60
CA TYR A 125 3.74 -4.98 7.19
C TYR A 125 4.84 -5.57 6.33
N GLN A 126 4.47 -6.55 5.51
CA GLN A 126 5.32 -7.10 4.46
C GLN A 126 4.84 -6.58 3.11
N LEU A 127 5.78 -6.27 2.21
CA LEU A 127 5.45 -5.72 0.89
C LEU A 127 4.54 -6.67 0.13
N SER A 128 3.54 -6.13 -0.57
CA SER A 128 2.51 -6.88 -1.29
C SER A 128 3.09 -7.88 -2.30
N HIS A 129 4.27 -7.59 -2.85
CA HIS A 129 4.95 -8.46 -3.80
C HIS A 129 5.90 -9.49 -3.15
N GLN A 130 6.19 -9.35 -1.85
CA GLN A 130 7.07 -10.24 -1.06
C GLN A 130 6.31 -11.16 -0.11
N CYS A 131 4.98 -11.04 -0.04
CA CYS A 131 4.16 -11.87 0.82
C CYS A 131 2.94 -12.46 0.09
N SER A 132 2.46 -13.58 0.64
CA SER A 132 1.20 -14.20 0.24
C SER A 132 0.01 -13.29 0.56
N PHE A 133 -1.11 -13.47 -0.16
CA PHE A 133 -2.36 -12.79 0.15
C PHE A 133 -2.85 -13.10 1.57
N GLU A 134 -2.58 -14.30 2.09
CA GLU A 134 -2.92 -14.69 3.46
C GLU A 134 -2.17 -13.84 4.49
N THR A 135 -0.85 -13.67 4.31
CA THR A 135 -0.02 -12.84 5.19
C THR A 135 -0.42 -11.37 5.12
N TYR A 136 -0.66 -10.84 3.92
CA TYR A 136 -1.19 -9.49 3.74
C TYR A 136 -2.55 -9.30 4.44
N SER A 137 -3.51 -10.18 4.18
CA SER A 137 -4.86 -10.09 4.73
C SER A 137 -4.88 -10.21 6.25
N ARG A 138 -4.04 -11.09 6.82
CA ARG A 138 -3.88 -11.26 8.27
C ARG A 138 -3.37 -9.99 8.91
N TRP A 139 -2.40 -9.32 8.27
CA TRP A 139 -1.89 -8.03 8.72
C TRP A 139 -2.98 -6.96 8.70
N VAL A 140 -3.75 -6.84 7.60
CA VAL A 140 -4.84 -5.85 7.50
C VAL A 140 -5.87 -6.07 8.61
N ARG A 141 -6.31 -7.32 8.83
CA ARG A 141 -7.28 -7.66 9.89
C ARG A 141 -6.77 -7.37 11.30
N ALA A 142 -5.48 -7.57 11.57
CA ALA A 142 -4.88 -7.31 12.87
C ALA A 142 -4.88 -5.82 13.24
N HIS A 143 -4.94 -4.93 12.25
CA HIS A 143 -4.92 -3.47 12.41
C HIS A 143 -6.27 -2.82 12.09
N GLU A 144 -7.30 -3.62 11.86
CA GLU A 144 -8.64 -3.15 11.57
C GLU A 144 -9.39 -2.80 12.85
N ILE A 145 -10.06 -1.64 12.85
CA ILE A 145 -10.95 -1.22 13.94
C ILE A 145 -12.38 -1.06 13.41
N SER A 146 -13.37 -1.38 14.23
CA SER A 146 -14.78 -1.26 13.83
C SER A 146 -15.24 0.19 13.80
N ALA A 147 -15.91 0.59 12.72
CA ALA A 147 -16.68 1.82 12.69
C ALA A 147 -18.02 1.62 13.42
N ASP A 148 -18.10 2.01 14.70
CA ASP A 148 -19.32 1.82 15.51
C ASP A 148 -20.59 2.48 14.90
N PHE A 149 -20.41 3.45 14.00
CA PHE A 149 -21.48 4.09 13.22
C PHE A 149 -21.00 4.40 11.80
N LEU A 150 -21.76 3.96 10.80
CA LEU A 150 -21.54 4.26 9.37
C LEU A 150 -22.81 4.90 8.79
N PHE A 151 -22.66 6.07 8.19
CA PHE A 151 -23.74 6.75 7.48
C PHE A 151 -23.42 6.81 5.98
N ILE A 152 -24.31 6.25 5.16
CA ILE A 152 -24.26 6.34 3.71
C ILE A 152 -25.65 6.69 3.22
N GLU A 153 -25.79 7.80 2.52
CA GLU A 153 -27.08 8.27 2.00
C GLU A 153 -27.62 7.38 0.87
N SER A 154 -26.73 6.87 0.01
CA SER A 154 -27.10 6.09 -1.18
C SER A 154 -26.18 4.88 -1.34
N GLY A 155 -26.77 3.68 -1.46
CA GLY A 155 -26.04 2.43 -1.74
C GLY A 155 -25.62 2.23 -3.21
N ARG A 156 -25.59 3.31 -4.01
CA ARG A 156 -25.15 3.26 -5.42
C ARG A 156 -23.65 3.06 -5.50
N THR A 157 -23.21 2.24 -6.45
CA THR A 157 -21.77 2.01 -6.71
C THR A 157 -21.13 3.18 -7.44
N VAL A 158 -19.80 3.27 -7.42
CA VAL A 158 -19.05 4.29 -8.20
C VAL A 158 -19.36 4.16 -9.70
N SER A 159 -19.49 2.92 -10.18
CA SER A 159 -19.86 2.62 -11.56
C SER A 159 -21.29 3.06 -11.91
N ASP A 160 -22.22 3.03 -10.95
CA ASP A 160 -23.58 3.54 -11.17
C ASP A 160 -23.60 5.06 -11.32
N ALA A 161 -22.76 5.78 -10.57
CA ALA A 161 -22.66 7.23 -10.70
C ALA A 161 -22.15 7.62 -12.10
N GLU A 162 -21.14 6.92 -12.63
CA GLU A 162 -20.67 7.12 -14.01
C GLU A 162 -21.74 6.75 -15.05
N TYR A 163 -22.43 5.63 -14.86
CA TYR A 163 -23.52 5.19 -15.74
C TYR A 163 -24.64 6.23 -15.81
N LEU A 164 -25.13 6.68 -14.65
CA LEU A 164 -26.23 7.64 -14.55
C LEU A 164 -25.86 9.00 -15.15
N ALA A 165 -24.63 9.48 -14.93
CA ALA A 165 -24.15 10.71 -15.55
C ALA A 165 -24.15 10.61 -17.09
N LYS A 166 -23.75 9.46 -17.65
CA LYS A 166 -23.80 9.22 -19.10
C LYS A 166 -25.23 9.09 -19.62
N LEU A 167 -26.09 8.39 -18.89
CA LEU A 167 -27.50 8.24 -19.24
C LEU A 167 -28.19 9.62 -19.26
N GLU A 168 -27.98 10.43 -18.24
CA GLU A 168 -28.49 11.80 -18.16
C GLU A 168 -27.98 12.66 -19.33
N ALA A 169 -26.67 12.61 -19.63
CA ALA A 169 -26.10 13.35 -20.74
C ALA A 169 -26.72 12.94 -22.09
N ALA A 170 -26.94 11.64 -22.31
CA ALA A 170 -27.60 11.13 -23.51
C ALA A 170 -29.05 11.61 -23.62
N GLN A 171 -29.79 11.60 -22.51
CA GLN A 171 -31.19 12.03 -22.44
C GLN A 171 -31.39 13.53 -22.65
N ARG A 172 -30.46 14.38 -22.17
CA ARG A 172 -30.51 15.84 -22.35
C ARG A 172 -30.33 16.29 -23.81
N GLY A 173 -29.65 15.49 -24.63
CA GLY A 173 -29.41 15.78 -26.05
C GLY A 173 -30.58 15.36 -26.95
N ARG A 174 -30.67 14.04 -27.22
CA ARG A 174 -31.75 13.39 -27.98
C ARG A 174 -32.01 12.01 -27.37
N PRO A 175 -33.15 11.79 -26.70
CA PRO A 175 -33.43 10.51 -26.05
C PRO A 175 -33.59 9.39 -27.10
N ASP A 176 -32.86 8.29 -26.89
CA ASP A 176 -32.91 7.05 -27.67
C ASP A 176 -32.93 5.87 -26.68
N GLU A 177 -34.07 5.17 -26.63
CA GLU A 177 -34.30 4.03 -25.72
C GLU A 177 -33.35 2.86 -26.02
N LEU A 178 -33.04 2.61 -27.30
CA LEU A 178 -32.12 1.54 -27.69
C LEU A 178 -30.67 1.88 -27.31
N ALA A 179 -30.29 3.16 -27.40
CA ALA A 179 -28.99 3.62 -26.92
C ALA A 179 -28.88 3.49 -25.39
N ALA A 180 -29.97 3.75 -24.65
CA ALA A 180 -30.03 3.55 -23.20
C ALA A 180 -29.90 2.06 -22.82
N ASP A 181 -30.61 1.16 -23.52
CA ASP A 181 -30.53 -0.30 -23.32
C ASP A 181 -29.12 -0.84 -23.57
N ARG A 182 -28.38 -0.24 -24.51
CA ARG A 182 -27.01 -0.60 -24.89
C ARG A 182 -25.91 0.12 -24.08
N LEU A 183 -26.26 1.10 -23.25
CA LEU A 183 -25.29 1.92 -22.50
C LEU A 183 -24.50 1.09 -21.50
N ARG A 184 -23.17 1.27 -21.41
CA ARG A 184 -22.35 0.59 -20.39
C ARG A 184 -21.36 1.53 -19.71
N ALA A 185 -21.16 1.31 -18.42
CA ALA A 185 -20.03 1.87 -17.68
C ALA A 185 -18.75 1.12 -18.08
N PRO A 186 -17.57 1.79 -18.10
CA PRO A 186 -16.31 1.13 -18.33
C PRO A 186 -16.03 0.12 -17.21
N SER A 187 -15.37 -0.98 -17.55
CA SER A 187 -14.99 -1.99 -16.56
C SER A 187 -13.92 -1.45 -15.59
N SER A 188 -13.87 -2.03 -14.39
CA SER A 188 -12.77 -1.79 -13.45
C SER A 188 -11.43 -2.16 -14.10
N GLY A 189 -10.43 -1.27 -14.05
CA GLY A 189 -9.12 -1.46 -14.70
C GLY A 189 -8.99 -0.81 -16.09
N GLN A 190 -10.10 -0.52 -16.78
CA GLN A 190 -10.09 0.01 -18.15
C GLN A 190 -9.61 1.48 -18.24
N VAL A 191 -8.65 1.74 -19.16
CA VAL A 191 -7.99 3.04 -19.43
C VAL A 191 -8.20 3.51 -20.87
N GLN A 192 -7.90 4.78 -21.16
CA GLN A 192 -7.95 5.33 -22.53
C GLN A 192 -6.70 4.94 -23.35
N PRO A 193 -6.81 4.77 -24.68
CA PRO A 193 -5.65 4.51 -25.54
C PRO A 193 -4.64 5.67 -25.58
N LEU A 194 -3.35 5.35 -25.76
CA LEU A 194 -2.28 6.35 -25.93
C LEU A 194 -2.35 7.07 -27.29
N PRO A 195 -1.82 8.32 -27.40
CA PRO A 195 -1.70 9.03 -28.67
C PRO A 195 -0.85 8.28 -29.70
N THR A 196 -1.23 8.39 -30.97
CA THR A 196 -0.54 7.77 -32.11
C THR A 196 0.51 8.69 -32.75
N GLU A 197 0.30 10.01 -32.73
CA GLU A 197 1.18 11.00 -33.39
C GLU A 197 2.50 11.25 -32.62
N PRO A 198 3.69 11.23 -33.29
CA PRO A 198 4.98 11.36 -32.60
C PRO A 198 5.15 12.63 -31.75
N ALA A 199 4.69 13.78 -32.24
CA ALA A 199 4.78 15.05 -31.52
C ALA A 199 3.89 15.06 -30.27
N GLU A 200 2.71 14.42 -30.34
CA GLU A 200 1.79 14.31 -29.20
C GLU A 200 2.30 13.32 -28.15
N ARG A 201 2.91 12.22 -28.59
CA ARG A 201 3.60 11.26 -27.70
C ARG A 201 4.77 11.92 -26.96
N PHE A 202 5.61 12.69 -27.66
CA PHE A 202 6.71 13.42 -27.04
C PHE A 202 6.20 14.45 -26.02
N ALA A 203 5.16 15.21 -26.37
CA ALA A 203 4.59 16.21 -25.47
C ALA A 203 3.94 15.59 -24.22
N MET A 204 3.22 14.47 -24.37
CA MET A 204 2.67 13.71 -23.24
C MET A 204 3.80 13.19 -22.33
N ALA A 205 4.87 12.63 -22.91
CA ALA A 205 6.03 12.15 -22.16
C ALA A 205 6.77 13.29 -21.42
N ALA A 206 6.97 14.45 -22.07
CA ALA A 206 7.59 15.62 -21.46
C ALA A 206 6.78 16.15 -20.26
N ARG A 207 5.44 16.13 -20.34
CA ARG A 207 4.56 16.48 -19.21
C ARG A 207 4.65 15.48 -18.05
N GLY A 208 4.97 14.22 -18.34
CA GLY A 208 5.21 13.18 -17.34
C GLY A 208 6.49 13.39 -16.51
N LEU A 209 7.42 14.24 -16.97
CA LEU A 209 8.66 14.52 -16.23
C LEU A 209 8.41 15.28 -14.93
N VAL A 210 7.35 16.10 -14.85
CA VAL A 210 7.00 16.85 -13.63
C VAL A 210 6.54 15.94 -12.50
N PRO A 211 5.52 15.08 -12.68
CA PRO A 211 5.15 14.12 -11.64
C PRO A 211 6.26 13.10 -11.37
N LEU A 212 7.04 12.71 -12.39
CA LEU A 212 8.22 11.86 -12.20
C LEU A 212 9.28 12.54 -11.32
N ALA A 213 9.53 13.84 -11.48
CA ALA A 213 10.45 14.60 -10.64
C ALA A 213 9.96 14.66 -9.19
N GLY A 214 8.65 14.88 -8.97
CA GLY A 214 8.04 14.83 -7.65
C GLY A 214 8.31 13.49 -6.94
N LEU A 215 8.11 12.37 -7.64
CA LEU A 215 8.40 11.04 -7.11
C LEU A 215 9.90 10.78 -6.96
N PHE A 216 10.73 11.18 -7.93
CA PHE A 216 12.18 11.01 -7.88
C PHE A 216 12.83 11.78 -6.73
N THR A 217 12.28 12.92 -6.32
CA THR A 217 12.81 13.64 -5.15
C THR A 217 12.76 12.80 -3.88
N LEU A 218 11.85 11.82 -3.81
CA LEU A 218 11.76 10.90 -2.69
C LEU A 218 12.85 9.82 -2.73
N GLN A 219 13.53 9.59 -3.86
CA GLN A 219 14.50 8.49 -4.05
C GLN A 219 15.62 8.50 -3.02
N ARG A 220 16.05 9.68 -2.57
CA ARG A 220 17.03 9.85 -1.49
C ARG A 220 16.61 9.22 -0.14
N PHE A 221 15.30 9.00 0.05
CA PHE A 221 14.71 8.37 1.23
C PHE A 221 14.45 6.85 1.05
N PHE A 222 14.84 6.28 -0.09
CA PHE A 222 14.70 4.85 -0.42
C PHE A 222 16.04 4.30 -0.91
N SER A 223 16.87 3.77 0.00
CA SER A 223 18.12 3.10 -0.37
C SER A 223 17.84 1.82 -1.12
N LEU A 224 18.46 1.60 -2.30
CA LEU A 224 18.30 0.35 -3.07
C LEU A 224 18.82 -0.90 -2.32
N ALA A 225 19.69 -0.71 -1.32
CA ALA A 225 20.18 -1.79 -0.47
C ALA A 225 19.19 -2.16 0.65
N ALA A 226 18.23 -1.29 0.96
CA ALA A 226 17.22 -1.53 1.98
C ALA A 226 16.14 -2.51 1.46
N PRO A 227 15.47 -3.27 2.37
CA PRO A 227 14.41 -4.19 1.99
C PRO A 227 13.24 -3.54 1.19
N ASP A 228 13.01 -2.25 1.41
CA ASP A 228 11.99 -1.43 0.76
C ASP A 228 12.56 -0.52 -0.36
N GLY A 229 13.83 -0.69 -0.73
CA GLY A 229 14.53 0.20 -1.66
C GLY A 229 13.88 0.38 -3.03
N PHE A 230 13.25 -0.69 -3.54
CA PHE A 230 12.57 -0.66 -4.83
C PHE A 230 11.10 -0.19 -4.76
N VAL A 231 10.55 0.02 -3.55
CA VAL A 231 9.13 0.35 -3.37
C VAL A 231 8.75 1.63 -4.10
N LEU A 232 9.55 2.68 -3.97
CA LEU A 232 9.31 3.94 -4.68
C LEU A 232 9.33 3.77 -6.20
N LEU A 233 10.29 3.02 -6.74
CA LEU A 233 10.40 2.81 -8.17
C LEU A 233 9.19 2.02 -8.72
N ARG A 234 8.76 0.95 -8.02
CA ARG A 234 7.56 0.21 -8.40
C ARG A 234 6.31 1.09 -8.39
N ALA A 235 6.11 1.83 -7.30
CA ALA A 235 4.97 2.74 -7.18
C ALA A 235 5.02 3.80 -8.28
N THR A 236 6.21 4.27 -8.66
CA THR A 236 6.39 5.23 -9.74
C THR A 236 6.03 4.63 -11.10
N HIS A 237 6.37 3.37 -11.37
CA HIS A 237 5.90 2.65 -12.58
C HIS A 237 4.39 2.50 -12.60
N ASP A 238 3.76 2.16 -11.47
CA ASP A 238 2.30 1.99 -11.40
C ASP A 238 1.54 3.32 -11.53
N ILE A 239 2.04 4.39 -10.88
CA ILE A 239 1.45 5.74 -10.93
C ILE A 239 1.63 6.36 -12.32
N LEU A 240 2.77 6.13 -12.97
CA LEU A 240 3.11 6.69 -14.28
C LEU A 240 3.14 5.61 -15.37
N PHE A 241 2.20 4.67 -15.34
CA PHE A 241 2.21 3.52 -16.25
C PHE A 241 2.11 3.97 -17.72
N GLU A 242 1.37 5.03 -18.04
CA GLU A 242 1.33 5.57 -19.41
C GLU A 242 2.70 6.09 -19.84
N LEU A 243 3.49 6.70 -18.94
CA LEU A 243 4.85 7.18 -19.24
C LEU A 243 5.78 6.02 -19.57
N GLN A 244 5.63 4.89 -18.86
CA GLN A 244 6.37 3.66 -19.15
C GLN A 244 6.03 3.12 -20.54
N GLN A 245 4.74 3.12 -20.92
CA GLN A 245 4.27 2.68 -22.25
C GLN A 245 4.68 3.64 -23.39
N LEU A 246 5.04 4.89 -23.09
CA LEU A 246 5.51 5.86 -24.08
C LEU A 246 6.98 5.68 -24.50
N ASP A 247 7.74 4.83 -23.79
CA ASP A 247 9.17 4.51 -23.99
C ASP A 247 10.09 5.74 -23.84
N THR A 248 10.48 6.05 -22.60
CA THR A 248 11.32 7.21 -22.26
C THR A 248 12.70 7.20 -22.93
N ARG A 249 13.24 6.02 -23.28
CA ARG A 249 14.53 5.93 -24.01
C ARG A 249 14.39 6.44 -25.43
N ARG A 250 13.26 6.17 -26.06
CA ARG A 250 12.93 6.67 -27.39
C ARG A 250 12.58 8.15 -27.40
N GLN A 251 11.87 8.64 -26.37
CA GLN A 251 11.49 10.05 -26.29
C GLN A 251 12.67 10.97 -25.87
N PHE A 252 13.59 10.48 -25.05
CA PHE A 252 14.72 11.25 -24.49
C PHE A 252 16.05 10.51 -24.72
N PRO A 253 16.65 10.58 -25.93
CA PRO A 253 17.87 9.84 -26.25
C PRO A 253 19.12 10.41 -25.55
N VAL A 254 20.12 9.56 -25.30
CA VAL A 254 21.42 9.97 -24.76
C VAL A 254 22.30 10.49 -25.90
N GLY A 255 22.71 11.76 -25.84
CA GLY A 255 23.53 12.38 -26.88
C GLY A 255 24.10 13.76 -26.51
N ALA A 256 25.05 14.23 -27.30
CA ALA A 256 25.66 15.56 -27.18
C ALA A 256 24.97 16.64 -28.05
N GLY A 257 23.90 16.29 -28.78
CA GLY A 257 23.18 17.21 -29.66
C GLY A 257 22.34 18.25 -28.92
N THR A 258 21.60 19.07 -29.66
CA THR A 258 20.80 20.19 -29.14
C THR A 258 19.29 19.97 -29.28
N SER A 259 18.86 18.73 -29.59
CA SER A 259 17.43 18.44 -29.67
C SER A 259 16.77 18.60 -28.29
N PRO A 260 15.48 19.00 -28.22
CA PRO A 260 14.76 19.12 -26.95
C PRO A 260 14.80 17.85 -26.10
N GLY A 261 14.71 16.67 -26.73
CA GLY A 261 14.81 15.37 -26.04
C GLY A 261 16.18 15.10 -25.42
N GLU A 262 17.27 15.43 -26.12
CA GLU A 262 18.64 15.29 -25.58
C GLU A 262 18.93 16.31 -24.47
N LEU A 263 18.41 17.54 -24.59
CA LEU A 263 18.51 18.57 -23.55
C LEU A 263 17.81 18.12 -22.27
N LEU A 264 16.58 17.60 -22.39
CA LEU A 264 15.82 17.04 -21.28
C LEU A 264 16.52 15.81 -20.67
N ARG A 265 17.06 14.89 -21.49
CA ARG A 265 17.84 13.75 -20.99
C ARG A 265 19.05 14.20 -20.19
N ARG A 266 19.81 15.19 -20.66
CA ARG A 266 20.97 15.71 -19.92
C ARG A 266 20.58 16.31 -18.58
N ARG A 267 19.49 17.10 -18.54
CA ARG A 267 19.01 17.75 -17.32
C ARG A 267 18.48 16.74 -16.29
N HIS A 268 17.79 15.71 -16.75
CA HIS A 268 17.08 14.72 -15.94
C HIS A 268 17.71 13.33 -16.03
N TYR A 269 19.01 13.22 -16.31
CA TYR A 269 19.66 11.95 -16.61
C TYR A 269 19.48 10.95 -15.46
N GLU A 270 19.80 11.35 -14.23
CA GLU A 270 19.70 10.50 -13.04
C GLU A 270 18.26 10.03 -12.81
N MET A 271 17.29 10.94 -12.94
CA MET A 271 15.86 10.65 -12.79
C MET A 271 15.36 9.65 -13.83
N LEU A 272 15.70 9.86 -15.11
CA LEU A 272 15.29 8.98 -16.19
C LEU A 272 16.01 7.63 -16.14
N ALA A 273 17.30 7.61 -15.80
CA ALA A 273 18.05 6.37 -15.61
C ALA A 273 17.50 5.55 -14.43
N TRP A 274 17.12 6.22 -13.34
CA TRP A 274 16.44 5.60 -12.21
C TRP A 274 15.08 5.01 -12.63
N PHE A 275 14.23 5.78 -13.33
CA PHE A 275 12.94 5.30 -13.82
C PHE A 275 13.06 4.13 -14.80
N GLU A 276 14.12 4.10 -15.61
CA GLU A 276 14.39 3.04 -16.60
C GLU A 276 15.08 1.81 -16.02
N SER A 277 15.35 1.80 -14.71
CA SER A 277 15.96 0.67 -14.03
C SER A 277 15.00 -0.52 -13.95
N ALA A 278 15.54 -1.72 -14.15
CA ALA A 278 14.77 -2.94 -13.97
C ALA A 278 14.44 -3.13 -12.49
N VAL A 279 13.20 -3.50 -12.20
CA VAL A 279 12.80 -3.85 -10.85
C VAL A 279 12.85 -5.37 -10.67
N PRO A 280 13.61 -5.90 -9.69
CA PRO A 280 13.73 -7.34 -9.49
C PRO A 280 12.38 -7.94 -9.09
N MET A 281 12.00 -9.11 -9.60
CA MET A 281 10.82 -9.84 -9.12
C MET A 281 11.27 -11.01 -8.26
N PRO A 282 10.72 -11.17 -7.03
CA PRO A 282 11.08 -12.31 -6.20
C PRO A 282 10.58 -13.60 -6.87
N GLU A 283 11.42 -14.62 -6.87
CA GLU A 283 11.05 -15.94 -7.35
C GLU A 283 10.20 -16.63 -6.27
N VAL A 284 8.96 -16.97 -6.60
CA VAL A 284 8.04 -17.64 -5.68
C VAL A 284 7.91 -19.10 -6.09
N ALA A 285 8.35 -20.00 -5.22
CA ALA A 285 8.17 -21.43 -5.41
C ALA A 285 6.81 -21.88 -4.87
N ALA A 286 5.95 -22.37 -5.75
CA ALA A 286 4.68 -22.98 -5.34
C ALA A 286 4.95 -24.23 -4.47
N ARG A 287 4.11 -24.45 -3.45
CA ARG A 287 4.19 -25.65 -2.60
C ARG A 287 3.84 -26.89 -3.41
N ALA A 288 4.71 -27.89 -3.38
CA ALA A 288 4.42 -29.21 -3.92
C ALA A 288 3.51 -29.98 -2.96
N LEU A 289 2.22 -30.06 -3.29
CA LEU A 289 1.24 -30.91 -2.61
C LEU A 289 0.73 -31.96 -3.60
N SER A 290 0.81 -33.24 -3.25
CA SER A 290 0.20 -34.30 -4.07
C SER A 290 -1.33 -34.26 -3.94
N LEU A 291 -2.04 -34.47 -5.04
CA LEU A 291 -3.49 -34.63 -5.06
C LEU A 291 -3.85 -35.94 -5.76
N ALA A 292 -4.61 -36.79 -5.08
CA ALA A 292 -5.26 -37.94 -5.69
C ALA A 292 -6.78 -37.87 -5.50
N ASP A 293 -7.54 -38.50 -6.40
CA ASP A 293 -8.99 -38.68 -6.22
C ASP A 293 -9.35 -39.33 -4.88
N ALA A 294 -8.47 -40.21 -4.39
CA ALA A 294 -8.60 -40.89 -3.10
C ALA A 294 -8.57 -39.93 -1.88
N ASP A 295 -8.06 -38.70 -2.04
CA ASP A 295 -7.98 -37.71 -0.96
C ASP A 295 -9.30 -36.91 -0.81
N LEU A 296 -10.11 -36.88 -1.86
CA LEU A 296 -11.29 -36.03 -1.99
C LEU A 296 -12.56 -36.82 -1.74
N GLN A 297 -13.54 -36.20 -1.07
CA GLN A 297 -14.84 -36.85 -0.85
C GLN A 297 -15.70 -36.83 -2.14
N ALA A 298 -16.41 -37.93 -2.39
CA ALA A 298 -17.24 -38.10 -3.58
C ALA A 298 -18.37 -37.06 -3.70
N GLY A 299 -18.66 -36.65 -4.94
CA GLY A 299 -19.74 -35.72 -5.25
C GLY A 299 -19.38 -34.24 -5.11
N MET A 300 -18.13 -33.96 -4.75
CA MET A 300 -17.55 -32.63 -4.83
C MET A 300 -17.17 -32.30 -6.29
N LEU A 301 -16.31 -33.11 -6.93
CA LEU A 301 -15.80 -32.84 -8.27
C LEU A 301 -16.71 -33.36 -9.38
N SER A 302 -17.20 -34.59 -9.28
CA SER A 302 -18.11 -35.15 -10.29
C SER A 302 -19.56 -35.05 -9.86
N LYS A 303 -20.46 -34.92 -10.84
CA LYS A 303 -21.89 -35.13 -10.60
C LYS A 303 -22.12 -36.62 -10.37
N LEU A 304 -22.63 -36.99 -9.19
CA LEU A 304 -22.96 -38.38 -8.88
C LEU A 304 -24.19 -38.84 -9.68
N PRO A 305 -24.25 -40.12 -10.11
CA PRO A 305 -25.41 -40.70 -10.79
C PRO A 305 -26.54 -41.00 -9.78
N ALA A 306 -27.02 -39.95 -9.11
CA ALA A 306 -28.02 -40.03 -8.06
C ALA A 306 -29.17 -39.05 -8.33
N ASN A 307 -30.39 -39.47 -8.04
CA ASN A 307 -31.62 -38.69 -8.22
C ASN A 307 -32.41 -38.48 -6.92
N ARG A 308 -31.92 -39.01 -5.79
CA ARG A 308 -32.45 -38.83 -4.44
C ARG A 308 -31.32 -38.55 -3.45
N GLY A 309 -31.65 -37.91 -2.33
CA GLY A 309 -30.70 -37.64 -1.27
C GLY A 309 -31.32 -36.91 -0.09
N ALA A 310 -30.48 -36.53 0.87
CA ALA A 310 -30.86 -35.65 1.96
C ALA A 310 -29.64 -34.92 2.55
N LEU A 311 -29.89 -33.78 3.20
CA LEU A 311 -28.95 -33.16 4.12
C LEU A 311 -29.32 -33.53 5.56
N LEU A 312 -28.39 -34.12 6.29
CA LEU A 312 -28.52 -34.36 7.73
C LEU A 312 -27.75 -33.27 8.49
N LEU A 313 -28.43 -32.52 9.34
CA LEU A 313 -27.83 -31.51 10.22
C LEU A 313 -27.71 -32.08 11.62
N LEU A 314 -26.49 -32.16 12.16
CA LEU A 314 -26.20 -32.83 13.43
C LEU A 314 -25.47 -31.90 14.41
N ARG A 315 -25.67 -32.12 15.71
CA ARG A 315 -24.85 -31.55 16.78
C ARG A 315 -23.92 -32.59 17.38
N VAL A 316 -22.77 -32.13 17.87
CA VAL A 316 -21.86 -32.92 18.72
C VAL A 316 -22.46 -32.99 20.12
N ALA A 317 -22.85 -34.20 20.55
CA ALA A 317 -23.36 -34.45 21.89
C ALA A 317 -22.24 -34.92 22.83
N GLN A 318 -21.27 -35.67 22.32
CA GLN A 318 -20.10 -36.17 23.05
C GLN A 318 -18.85 -35.94 22.21
N PRO A 319 -18.07 -34.87 22.46
CA PRO A 319 -16.94 -34.47 21.62
C PRO A 319 -15.92 -35.59 21.35
N ALA A 320 -15.50 -36.33 22.39
CA ALA A 320 -14.53 -37.42 22.25
C ALA A 320 -15.06 -38.57 21.36
N GLN A 321 -16.32 -38.98 21.53
CA GLN A 321 -16.94 -40.04 20.74
C GLN A 321 -17.17 -39.59 19.29
N ALA A 322 -17.61 -38.33 19.09
CA ALA A 322 -17.78 -37.72 17.78
C ALA A 322 -16.46 -37.62 17.01
N LEU A 323 -15.37 -37.21 17.68
CA LEU A 323 -14.03 -37.18 17.09
C LEU A 323 -13.56 -38.58 16.64
N ALA A 324 -13.73 -39.58 17.50
CA ALA A 324 -13.38 -40.97 17.18
C ALA A 324 -14.16 -41.48 15.97
N TRP A 325 -15.47 -41.22 15.90
CA TRP A 325 -16.30 -41.61 14.77
C TRP A 325 -15.93 -40.87 13.48
N LEU A 326 -15.75 -39.54 13.52
CA LEU A 326 -15.39 -38.73 12.35
C LEU A 326 -14.08 -39.21 11.71
N SER A 327 -13.12 -39.69 12.51
CA SER A 327 -11.85 -40.25 12.01
C SER A 327 -12.00 -41.53 11.18
N THR A 328 -13.14 -42.21 11.30
CA THR A 328 -13.46 -43.47 10.59
C THR A 328 -14.78 -43.37 9.82
N ALA A 329 -15.28 -42.16 9.58
CA ALA A 329 -16.58 -41.92 8.95
C ALA A 329 -16.65 -42.62 7.57
N PRO A 330 -17.80 -43.22 7.22
CA PRO A 330 -17.95 -44.07 6.03
C PRO A 330 -18.05 -43.29 4.70
N VAL A 331 -17.24 -42.24 4.53
CA VAL A 331 -17.19 -41.38 3.33
C VAL A 331 -16.53 -42.10 2.15
N GLN A 332 -17.05 -41.87 0.93
CA GLN A 332 -16.46 -42.41 -0.31
C GLN A 332 -15.49 -41.40 -0.91
N ALA A 333 -14.41 -41.88 -1.53
CA ALA A 333 -13.52 -41.02 -2.29
C ALA A 333 -14.07 -40.71 -3.69
N GLU A 334 -13.56 -39.66 -4.32
CA GLU A 334 -13.92 -39.28 -5.68
C GLU A 334 -13.71 -40.46 -6.66
N GLY A 335 -14.69 -40.71 -7.52
CA GLY A 335 -14.70 -41.86 -8.44
C GLY A 335 -15.06 -43.22 -7.80
N GLN A 336 -15.20 -43.32 -6.48
CA GLN A 336 -15.60 -44.58 -5.83
C GLN A 336 -17.11 -44.82 -5.86
N ALA A 337 -17.48 -46.08 -6.07
CA ALA A 337 -18.85 -46.56 -5.92
C ALA A 337 -19.29 -46.54 -4.43
N PRO A 338 -20.60 -46.47 -4.14
CA PRO A 338 -21.10 -46.52 -2.79
C PRO A 338 -20.94 -47.95 -2.23
N ARG A 339 -21.06 -48.10 -0.90
CA ARG A 339 -20.94 -49.41 -0.25
C ARG A 339 -21.92 -50.43 -0.84
N ALA A 340 -21.53 -51.70 -0.88
CA ALA A 340 -22.38 -52.77 -1.41
C ALA A 340 -23.34 -53.35 -0.36
N ASP A 341 -23.03 -53.19 0.93
CA ASP A 341 -23.66 -53.87 2.04
C ASP A 341 -23.95 -52.95 3.25
N GLY A 342 -24.80 -53.46 4.16
CA GLY A 342 -25.20 -52.75 5.37
C GLY A 342 -26.23 -51.62 5.15
N PRO A 343 -26.54 -50.85 6.21
CA PRO A 343 -27.58 -49.81 6.17
C PRO A 343 -27.25 -48.61 5.25
N LEU A 344 -26.00 -48.48 4.80
CA LEU A 344 -25.54 -47.49 3.83
C LEU A 344 -25.32 -48.07 2.42
N ALA A 345 -25.78 -49.30 2.16
CA ALA A 345 -25.65 -49.94 0.85
C ALA A 345 -26.26 -49.06 -0.25
N GLY A 346 -25.48 -48.80 -1.31
CA GLY A 346 -25.85 -47.98 -2.45
C GLY A 346 -26.00 -46.48 -2.16
N VAL A 347 -25.58 -45.99 -0.98
CA VAL A 347 -25.66 -44.58 -0.58
C VAL A 347 -24.25 -43.97 -0.54
N TRP A 348 -24.05 -42.88 -1.27
CA TRP A 348 -22.86 -42.04 -1.12
C TRP A 348 -23.04 -41.11 0.07
N THR A 349 -21.99 -41.00 0.89
CA THR A 349 -21.97 -40.11 2.07
C THR A 349 -20.80 -39.12 1.99
N GLN A 350 -21.09 -37.87 2.35
CA GLN A 350 -20.09 -36.80 2.45
C GLN A 350 -20.28 -36.05 3.76
N VAL A 351 -19.19 -35.68 4.43
CA VAL A 351 -19.17 -34.95 5.70
C VAL A 351 -18.64 -33.53 5.48
N ALA A 352 -19.32 -32.55 6.07
CA ALA A 352 -18.88 -31.17 6.18
C ALA A 352 -19.08 -30.64 7.60
N LEU A 353 -18.27 -29.66 8.00
CA LEU A 353 -18.19 -29.10 9.36
C LEU A 353 -18.50 -27.60 9.33
N THR A 354 -19.16 -27.09 10.37
CA THR A 354 -19.31 -25.64 10.57
C THR A 354 -18.25 -25.11 11.54
N LEU A 355 -18.10 -23.78 11.64
CA LEU A 355 -17.25 -23.19 12.68
C LEU A 355 -17.71 -23.60 14.09
N ALA A 356 -19.03 -23.62 14.33
CA ALA A 356 -19.60 -24.07 15.60
C ALA A 356 -19.20 -25.53 15.90
N GLY A 357 -19.20 -26.38 14.86
CA GLY A 357 -18.75 -27.76 14.97
C GLY A 357 -17.27 -27.90 15.28
N LEU A 358 -16.40 -27.15 14.59
CA LEU A 358 -14.96 -27.15 14.86
C LEU A 358 -14.66 -26.73 16.32
N ARG A 359 -15.33 -25.70 16.83
CA ARG A 359 -15.23 -25.29 18.24
C ARG A 359 -15.74 -26.36 19.20
N ALA A 360 -16.91 -26.95 18.90
CA ALA A 360 -17.48 -28.01 19.73
C ALA A 360 -16.63 -29.29 19.76
N LEU A 361 -15.82 -29.52 18.72
CA LEU A 361 -14.84 -30.60 18.64
C LEU A 361 -13.51 -30.24 19.34
N GLY A 362 -13.34 -29.00 19.80
CA GLY A 362 -12.15 -28.55 20.52
C GLY A 362 -11.01 -28.05 19.63
N VAL A 363 -11.24 -27.67 18.38
CA VAL A 363 -10.19 -27.10 17.53
C VAL A 363 -9.71 -25.77 18.16
N PRO A 364 -8.40 -25.58 18.42
CA PRO A 364 -7.91 -24.40 19.12
C PRO A 364 -8.11 -23.13 18.28
N ASP A 365 -8.28 -21.99 18.96
CA ASP A 365 -8.50 -20.70 18.29
C ASP A 365 -7.37 -20.34 17.31
N SER A 366 -6.14 -20.79 17.56
CA SER A 366 -5.00 -20.61 16.65
C SER A 366 -5.21 -21.28 15.29
N ARG A 367 -5.88 -22.44 15.23
CA ARG A 367 -6.26 -23.11 13.97
C ARG A 367 -7.54 -22.51 13.39
N ILE A 368 -8.52 -22.16 14.23
CA ILE A 368 -9.74 -21.48 13.77
C ILE A 368 -9.40 -20.15 13.09
N ALA A 369 -8.42 -19.41 13.61
CA ALA A 369 -7.97 -18.14 13.03
C ALA A 369 -7.53 -18.26 11.56
N ARG A 370 -7.09 -19.46 11.13
CA ARG A 370 -6.67 -19.76 9.76
C ARG A 370 -7.82 -19.93 8.77
N PHE A 371 -9.05 -20.12 9.25
CA PHE A 371 -10.21 -20.20 8.36
C PHE A 371 -10.58 -18.82 7.79
N PRO A 372 -11.08 -18.76 6.54
CA PRO A 372 -11.54 -17.51 5.93
C PRO A 372 -12.58 -16.79 6.78
N GLN A 373 -12.53 -15.46 6.80
CA GLN A 373 -13.44 -14.64 7.60
C GLN A 373 -14.91 -14.88 7.24
N ALA A 374 -15.25 -14.98 5.94
CA ALA A 374 -16.58 -15.33 5.49
C ALA A 374 -17.13 -16.63 6.12
N PHE A 375 -16.29 -17.66 6.29
CA PHE A 375 -16.69 -18.90 6.97
C PHE A 375 -16.89 -18.68 8.47
N LYS A 376 -16.06 -17.84 9.10
CA LYS A 376 -16.14 -17.57 10.54
C LYS A 376 -17.35 -16.72 10.93
N GLU A 377 -17.74 -15.77 10.10
CA GLU A 377 -18.91 -14.91 10.31
C GLU A 377 -20.22 -15.63 10.01
N GLY A 378 -20.22 -16.46 8.96
CA GLY A 378 -21.43 -17.14 8.50
C GLY A 378 -22.31 -16.26 7.60
N MET A 379 -23.19 -16.92 6.86
CA MET A 379 -23.97 -16.29 5.78
C MET A 379 -24.95 -15.22 6.29
N ALA A 380 -25.58 -15.44 7.45
CA ALA A 380 -26.55 -14.50 8.01
C ALA A 380 -25.92 -13.14 8.36
N ALA A 381 -24.73 -13.14 8.97
CA ALA A 381 -24.01 -11.91 9.30
C ALA A 381 -23.61 -11.11 8.05
N ARG A 382 -23.41 -11.80 6.92
CA ARG A 382 -22.98 -11.22 5.63
C ARG A 382 -24.14 -10.93 4.66
N ALA A 383 -25.39 -10.97 5.14
CA ALA A 383 -26.58 -10.79 4.30
C ALA A 383 -26.57 -9.49 3.47
N GLY A 384 -26.05 -8.38 4.03
CA GLY A 384 -25.90 -7.11 3.32
C GLY A 384 -25.00 -7.20 2.08
N LEU A 385 -23.87 -7.93 2.16
CA LEU A 385 -22.96 -8.15 1.01
C LEU A 385 -23.56 -9.02 -0.07
N LEU A 386 -24.27 -10.07 0.36
CA LEU A 386 -24.93 -11.03 -0.53
C LEU A 386 -26.13 -10.40 -1.25
N GLY A 387 -26.59 -9.23 -0.77
CA GLY A 387 -27.82 -8.59 -1.22
C GLY A 387 -29.07 -9.25 -0.65
N ASP A 388 -28.93 -10.07 0.40
CA ASP A 388 -30.02 -10.71 1.14
C ASP A 388 -30.71 -9.68 2.04
N THR A 389 -31.44 -8.78 1.40
CA THR A 389 -32.18 -7.69 2.04
C THR A 389 -33.69 -7.94 1.97
N ARG A 390 -34.47 -7.14 2.72
CA ARG A 390 -35.94 -7.20 2.69
C ARG A 390 -36.44 -8.63 2.95
N HIS A 391 -37.26 -9.20 2.06
CA HIS A 391 -37.84 -10.54 2.24
C HIS A 391 -36.81 -11.68 2.27
N ASN A 392 -35.56 -11.45 1.83
CA ASN A 392 -34.47 -12.41 1.94
C ASN A 392 -33.56 -12.16 3.16
N HIS A 393 -33.81 -11.11 3.94
CA HIS A 393 -33.01 -10.79 5.12
C HIS A 393 -33.13 -11.89 6.19
N PRO A 394 -32.05 -12.21 6.95
CA PRO A 394 -32.06 -13.27 7.95
C PRO A 394 -33.17 -13.23 8.98
N THR A 395 -33.69 -12.04 9.29
CA THR A 395 -34.84 -11.86 10.20
C THR A 395 -36.15 -12.46 9.67
N HIS A 396 -36.21 -12.79 8.38
CA HIS A 396 -37.38 -13.36 7.70
C HIS A 396 -37.15 -14.81 7.25
N TRP A 397 -36.00 -15.39 7.57
CA TRP A 397 -35.71 -16.78 7.24
C TRP A 397 -36.66 -17.73 7.99
N ALA A 398 -37.19 -18.72 7.27
CA ALA A 398 -38.04 -19.75 7.86
C ALA A 398 -37.25 -20.69 8.78
N LEU A 399 -35.91 -20.74 8.65
CA LEU A 399 -35.00 -21.63 9.39
C LEU A 399 -35.31 -23.12 9.20
N ALA A 400 -34.39 -24.01 9.60
CA ALA A 400 -34.60 -25.45 9.48
C ALA A 400 -35.49 -25.97 10.63
N PRO A 401 -36.51 -26.81 10.35
CA PRO A 401 -37.32 -27.43 11.39
C PRO A 401 -36.52 -28.49 12.14
N HIS A 402 -36.52 -28.41 13.47
CA HIS A 402 -35.91 -29.43 14.31
C HIS A 402 -36.81 -30.69 14.36
N LEU A 403 -36.21 -31.86 14.46
CA LEU A 403 -36.91 -33.16 14.55
C LEU A 403 -37.80 -33.31 15.79
N ASN A 404 -37.72 -32.39 16.75
CA ASN A 404 -38.60 -32.42 17.92
C ASN A 404 -40.01 -31.89 17.60
N GLY A 405 -40.22 -31.39 16.37
CA GLY A 405 -41.49 -30.89 15.86
C GLY A 405 -41.94 -29.56 16.45
N ARG A 406 -41.09 -28.89 17.26
CA ARG A 406 -41.43 -27.64 17.94
C ARG A 406 -40.47 -26.51 17.59
N ASP A 407 -39.18 -26.80 17.56
CA ASP A 407 -38.15 -25.79 17.39
C ASP A 407 -37.74 -25.64 15.94
N ARG A 408 -37.22 -24.45 15.61
CA ARG A 408 -36.50 -24.18 14.37
C ARG A 408 -35.14 -23.62 14.74
N PHE A 409 -34.13 -23.93 13.95
CA PHE A 409 -32.77 -23.47 14.23
C PHE A 409 -32.09 -23.03 12.95
N ASP A 410 -31.13 -22.11 13.09
CA ASP A 410 -30.25 -21.71 12.01
C ASP A 410 -29.28 -22.87 11.69
N PRO A 411 -29.27 -23.43 10.47
CA PRO A 411 -28.35 -24.48 10.07
C PRO A 411 -26.86 -24.15 10.29
N ALA A 412 -26.48 -22.87 10.38
CA ALA A 412 -25.12 -22.47 10.75
C ALA A 412 -24.72 -22.90 12.17
N THR A 413 -25.70 -23.19 13.04
CA THR A 413 -25.49 -23.71 14.41
C THR A 413 -25.39 -25.24 14.47
N ALA A 414 -25.73 -25.96 13.39
CA ALA A 414 -25.40 -27.38 13.29
C ALA A 414 -23.88 -27.54 13.36
N HIS A 415 -23.38 -28.59 14.00
CA HIS A 415 -21.94 -28.84 14.10
C HIS A 415 -21.41 -29.61 12.88
N VAL A 416 -22.20 -30.56 12.37
CA VAL A 416 -21.83 -31.43 11.26
C VAL A 416 -22.99 -31.47 10.26
N LEU A 417 -22.67 -31.40 8.97
CA LEU A 417 -23.56 -31.67 7.85
C LEU A 417 -23.14 -32.99 7.20
N ILE A 418 -24.07 -33.93 7.03
CA ILE A 418 -23.85 -35.13 6.22
C ILE A 418 -24.76 -35.07 4.99
N GLN A 419 -24.17 -35.13 3.80
CA GLN A 419 -24.92 -35.28 2.55
C GLN A 419 -25.07 -36.76 2.20
N LEU A 420 -26.31 -37.17 1.92
CA LEU A 420 -26.64 -38.50 1.41
C LEU A 420 -27.07 -38.38 -0.05
N ARG A 421 -26.57 -39.26 -0.93
CA ARG A 421 -27.07 -39.39 -2.31
C ARG A 421 -27.20 -40.84 -2.73
N PHE A 422 -28.25 -41.17 -3.48
CA PHE A 422 -28.47 -42.50 -4.05
C PHE A 422 -29.35 -42.45 -5.30
N ALA A 423 -29.30 -43.52 -6.09
CA ALA A 423 -30.25 -43.77 -7.17
C ALA A 423 -31.50 -44.47 -6.60
N SER A 424 -32.68 -43.91 -6.89
CA SER A 424 -33.97 -44.56 -6.62
C SER A 424 -34.18 -45.71 -7.61
N ALA A 425 -34.66 -46.84 -7.11
CA ALA A 425 -35.03 -47.98 -7.95
C ALA A 425 -36.37 -47.75 -8.68
N SER A 426 -37.21 -46.86 -8.16
CA SER A 426 -38.48 -46.45 -8.76
C SER A 426 -38.28 -45.34 -9.80
N GLY A 427 -38.91 -45.48 -10.96
CA GLY A 427 -38.98 -44.41 -11.96
C GLY A 427 -39.82 -43.21 -11.48
N GLY A 428 -39.53 -42.02 -11.99
CA GLY A 428 -40.25 -40.78 -11.68
C GLY A 428 -39.50 -39.80 -10.76
N GLU A 429 -40.12 -38.65 -10.50
CA GLU A 429 -39.51 -37.53 -9.77
C GLU A 429 -39.87 -37.48 -8.28
N PHE A 430 -40.97 -38.11 -7.88
CA PHE A 430 -41.44 -38.08 -6.48
C PHE A 430 -40.54 -38.88 -5.55
N VAL A 431 -40.32 -38.37 -4.34
CA VAL A 431 -39.71 -39.13 -3.24
C VAL A 431 -40.72 -40.20 -2.80
N THR A 432 -40.31 -41.47 -2.82
CA THR A 432 -41.18 -42.60 -2.47
C THR A 432 -41.04 -42.98 -1.00
N PRO A 433 -42.00 -43.73 -0.42
CA PRO A 433 -41.86 -44.29 0.93
C PRO A 433 -40.61 -45.16 1.11
N ALA A 434 -40.17 -45.84 0.03
CA ALA A 434 -38.93 -46.61 0.04
C ALA A 434 -37.68 -45.72 0.12
N ASP A 435 -37.69 -44.58 -0.59
CA ASP A 435 -36.62 -43.58 -0.49
C ASP A 435 -36.57 -42.99 0.94
N GLU A 436 -37.72 -42.70 1.55
CA GLU A 436 -37.81 -42.19 2.94
C GLU A 436 -37.31 -43.21 3.96
N ALA A 437 -37.74 -44.48 3.87
CA ALA A 437 -37.26 -45.53 4.75
C ALA A 437 -35.74 -45.71 4.67
N ARG A 438 -35.18 -45.59 3.46
CA ARG A 438 -33.73 -45.64 3.23
C ARG A 438 -33.00 -44.45 3.88
N LEU A 439 -33.55 -43.24 3.76
CA LEU A 439 -33.00 -42.05 4.42
C LEU A 439 -33.00 -42.19 5.94
N GLN A 440 -34.08 -42.72 6.53
CA GLN A 440 -34.18 -42.96 7.97
C GLN A 440 -33.17 -44.02 8.45
N ALA A 441 -33.03 -45.12 7.72
CA ALA A 441 -32.05 -46.16 8.04
C ALA A 441 -30.60 -45.62 7.99
N ALA A 442 -30.28 -44.81 6.98
CA ALA A 442 -28.98 -44.15 6.88
C ALA A 442 -28.75 -43.16 8.03
N ALA A 443 -29.74 -42.35 8.38
CA ALA A 443 -29.65 -41.39 9.49
C ALA A 443 -29.43 -42.07 10.84
N ALA A 444 -30.12 -43.18 11.11
CA ALA A 444 -29.91 -43.98 12.32
C ALA A 444 -28.48 -44.55 12.40
N ALA A 445 -27.99 -45.11 11.29
CA ALA A 445 -26.64 -45.67 11.20
C ALA A 445 -25.51 -44.63 11.42
N LEU A 446 -25.77 -43.36 11.11
CA LEU A 446 -24.80 -42.26 11.24
C LEU A 446 -24.86 -41.53 12.59
N THR A 447 -25.81 -41.88 13.47
CA THR A 447 -26.04 -41.20 14.76
C THR A 447 -25.91 -42.15 15.96
N GLN A 448 -26.27 -43.42 15.80
CA GLN A 448 -26.23 -44.37 16.91
C GLN A 448 -24.78 -44.72 17.30
N GLY A 449 -24.42 -44.42 18.56
CA GLY A 449 -23.09 -44.73 19.10
C GLY A 449 -21.95 -43.87 18.53
N THR A 450 -22.26 -42.78 17.84
CA THR A 450 -21.27 -41.92 17.16
C THR A 450 -20.92 -40.66 17.93
N GLY A 451 -21.60 -40.35 19.04
CA GLY A 451 -21.46 -39.07 19.76
C GLY A 451 -22.11 -37.87 19.04
N LEU A 452 -22.75 -38.10 17.90
CA LEU A 452 -23.53 -37.12 17.14
C LEU A 452 -25.03 -37.30 17.38
N ALA A 453 -25.77 -36.20 17.41
CA ALA A 453 -27.23 -36.20 17.51
C ALA A 453 -27.86 -35.47 16.33
N LEU A 454 -28.83 -36.10 15.68
CA LEU A 454 -29.54 -35.52 14.54
C LEU A 454 -30.46 -34.38 15.00
N MET A 455 -30.36 -33.23 14.33
CA MET A 455 -31.19 -32.05 14.58
C MET A 455 -32.27 -31.91 13.51
N ALA A 456 -31.91 -32.07 12.23
CA ALA A 456 -32.84 -32.02 11.10
C ALA A 456 -32.40 -32.93 9.95
N MET A 457 -33.37 -33.30 9.12
CA MET A 457 -33.17 -33.99 7.84
C MET A 457 -33.94 -33.24 6.75
N GLU A 458 -33.25 -32.86 5.68
CA GLU A 458 -33.80 -32.11 4.54
C GLU A 458 -33.73 -32.97 3.26
N PRO A 459 -34.82 -33.66 2.88
CA PRO A 459 -34.84 -34.53 1.69
C PRO A 459 -34.69 -33.76 0.37
N MET A 460 -34.03 -34.38 -0.60
CA MET A 460 -33.72 -33.81 -1.91
C MET A 460 -34.00 -34.80 -3.05
N ARG A 461 -34.31 -34.26 -4.24
CA ARG A 461 -34.60 -35.01 -5.46
C ARG A 461 -34.12 -34.26 -6.73
N SER A 462 -34.10 -34.97 -7.85
CA SER A 462 -33.94 -34.37 -9.19
C SER A 462 -35.29 -34.34 -9.94
N ASN A 463 -35.54 -33.34 -10.80
CA ASN A 463 -36.62 -33.43 -11.80
C ASN A 463 -36.15 -34.24 -13.02
N ALA A 464 -37.07 -34.60 -13.92
CA ALA A 464 -36.75 -35.26 -15.17
C ALA A 464 -35.84 -34.37 -16.03
N VAL A 465 -34.95 -35.01 -16.79
CA VAL A 465 -34.01 -34.35 -17.72
C VAL A 465 -33.03 -33.38 -17.03
N ASP A 466 -32.71 -33.59 -15.75
CA ASP A 466 -31.81 -32.71 -14.97
C ASP A 466 -32.26 -31.24 -14.96
N SER A 467 -33.58 -31.01 -14.98
CA SER A 467 -34.17 -29.67 -14.93
C SER A 467 -34.40 -29.18 -13.50
N GLU A 468 -34.40 -27.86 -13.29
CA GLU A 468 -34.89 -27.26 -12.04
C GLU A 468 -36.41 -26.98 -12.10
N ASN A 469 -37.02 -26.44 -11.04
CA ASN A 469 -38.48 -26.37 -10.94
C ASN A 469 -39.15 -25.36 -11.91
N PHE A 470 -38.44 -24.36 -12.43
CA PHE A 470 -38.94 -23.53 -13.54
C PHE A 470 -38.84 -24.22 -14.92
N GLY A 471 -38.17 -25.37 -14.98
CA GLY A 471 -38.06 -26.25 -16.15
C GLY A 471 -36.84 -26.02 -17.01
N PHE A 472 -35.84 -25.25 -16.57
CA PHE A 472 -34.57 -25.09 -17.28
C PHE A 472 -33.63 -26.25 -16.97
N LYS A 473 -32.94 -26.75 -18.01
CA LYS A 473 -31.83 -27.71 -17.84
C LYS A 473 -30.70 -27.06 -17.03
N ASP A 474 -30.32 -27.70 -15.93
CA ASP A 474 -29.26 -27.21 -15.05
C ASP A 474 -27.97 -28.06 -15.17
N GLY A 475 -26.86 -27.53 -14.65
CA GLY A 475 -25.58 -28.23 -14.57
C GLY A 475 -24.71 -28.18 -15.82
N ILE A 476 -25.03 -27.33 -16.80
CA ILE A 476 -24.33 -27.26 -18.10
C ILE A 476 -22.93 -26.62 -17.99
N SER A 477 -22.85 -25.38 -17.48
CA SER A 477 -21.57 -24.66 -17.34
C SER A 477 -21.01 -24.88 -15.93
N GLN A 478 -19.88 -25.57 -15.85
CA GLN A 478 -19.14 -25.90 -14.63
C GLN A 478 -17.64 -25.73 -14.92
N PRO A 479 -16.84 -25.23 -13.96
CA PRO A 479 -15.39 -25.22 -14.12
C PRO A 479 -14.80 -26.63 -14.10
N THR A 480 -13.67 -26.81 -14.80
CA THR A 480 -12.93 -28.09 -14.83
C THR A 480 -11.53 -27.87 -14.25
N PRO A 481 -11.16 -28.52 -13.12
CA PRO A 481 -9.79 -28.41 -12.62
C PRO A 481 -8.75 -28.87 -13.66
N GLU A 482 -7.67 -28.13 -13.82
CA GLU A 482 -6.61 -28.40 -14.83
C GLU A 482 -6.06 -29.83 -14.78
N TRP A 483 -5.87 -30.38 -13.57
CA TRP A 483 -5.36 -31.74 -13.39
C TRP A 483 -6.32 -32.85 -13.87
N LYS A 484 -7.60 -32.53 -14.11
CA LYS A 484 -8.60 -33.47 -14.67
C LYS A 484 -8.68 -33.42 -16.20
N SER A 485 -8.35 -32.29 -16.81
CA SER A 485 -8.36 -32.12 -18.26
C SER A 485 -7.19 -31.23 -18.70
N PRO A 486 -6.10 -31.82 -19.22
CA PRO A 486 -4.92 -31.05 -19.63
C PRO A 486 -5.13 -30.25 -20.93
N SER A 487 -6.18 -30.54 -21.71
CA SER A 487 -6.53 -29.81 -22.94
C SER A 487 -7.65 -28.78 -22.69
N PRO A 488 -7.67 -27.64 -23.42
CA PRO A 488 -8.76 -26.66 -23.36
C PRO A 488 -10.14 -27.29 -23.58
N THR A 489 -11.17 -26.83 -22.86
CA THR A 489 -12.53 -27.40 -22.97
C THR A 489 -13.35 -26.82 -24.13
N GLY A 490 -12.86 -25.77 -24.80
CA GLY A 490 -13.53 -25.07 -25.90
C GLY A 490 -12.56 -24.12 -26.59
N ALA A 491 -12.88 -23.73 -27.84
CA ALA A 491 -12.01 -22.88 -28.66
C ALA A 491 -12.22 -21.39 -28.35
N ARG A 492 -13.46 -20.98 -28.09
CA ARG A 492 -13.83 -19.60 -27.73
C ARG A 492 -13.84 -19.38 -26.22
N TRP A 493 -14.20 -20.41 -25.45
CA TRP A 493 -14.23 -20.36 -23.99
C TRP A 493 -13.62 -21.62 -23.37
N ASP A 494 -12.67 -21.39 -22.45
CA ASP A 494 -12.01 -22.46 -21.70
C ASP A 494 -12.54 -22.46 -20.26
N ASP A 495 -13.25 -23.52 -19.89
CA ASP A 495 -13.82 -23.73 -18.56
C ASP A 495 -12.77 -24.25 -17.56
N ARG A 496 -11.52 -24.49 -17.99
CA ARG A 496 -10.46 -24.89 -17.08
C ARG A 496 -10.17 -23.86 -16.00
N VAL A 497 -9.85 -24.35 -14.82
CA VAL A 497 -9.45 -23.53 -13.67
C VAL A 497 -8.25 -24.15 -12.96
N PRO A 498 -7.37 -23.33 -12.36
CA PRO A 498 -6.35 -23.83 -11.44
C PRO A 498 -6.97 -24.66 -10.32
N THR A 499 -6.26 -25.69 -9.86
CA THR A 499 -6.73 -26.59 -8.79
C THR A 499 -7.18 -25.83 -7.54
N GLY A 500 -6.48 -24.73 -7.21
CA GLY A 500 -6.79 -23.87 -6.07
C GLY A 500 -8.14 -23.16 -6.13
N GLU A 501 -8.82 -23.09 -7.28
CA GLU A 501 -10.16 -22.50 -7.36
C GLU A 501 -11.24 -23.40 -6.72
N VAL A 502 -10.94 -24.68 -6.56
CA VAL A 502 -11.87 -25.69 -6.05
C VAL A 502 -11.40 -26.29 -4.72
N VAL A 503 -10.09 -26.53 -4.60
CA VAL A 503 -9.50 -27.31 -3.52
C VAL A 503 -8.45 -26.46 -2.78
N GLN A 504 -8.57 -26.39 -1.47
CA GLN A 504 -7.59 -25.77 -0.58
C GLN A 504 -6.24 -26.50 -0.63
N GLY A 505 -5.15 -25.76 -0.55
CA GLY A 505 -3.80 -26.31 -0.60
C GLY A 505 -3.06 -26.12 -1.91
N PHE A 506 -3.71 -25.52 -2.92
CA PHE A 506 -3.19 -25.31 -4.27
C PHE A 506 -3.34 -23.85 -4.67
N VAL A 507 -2.45 -23.39 -5.56
CA VAL A 507 -2.45 -22.00 -6.04
C VAL A 507 -3.66 -21.71 -6.92
N THR A 508 -4.23 -20.52 -6.77
CA THR A 508 -5.22 -19.94 -7.70
C THR A 508 -4.52 -19.06 -8.74
N ALA A 509 -5.26 -18.63 -9.77
CA ALA A 509 -4.76 -17.64 -10.72
C ALA A 509 -4.53 -16.26 -10.08
N ARG A 510 -5.07 -16.04 -8.86
CA ARG A 510 -4.96 -14.79 -8.11
C ARG A 510 -3.81 -14.79 -7.11
N ASP A 511 -3.07 -15.88 -6.93
CA ASP A 511 -2.09 -16.00 -5.83
C ASP A 511 -0.65 -15.65 -6.19
N LYS A 512 -0.36 -15.14 -7.40
CA LYS A 512 1.02 -14.82 -7.86
C LYS A 512 2.02 -15.98 -7.65
N GLY A 513 1.54 -17.24 -7.63
CA GLY A 513 2.36 -18.43 -7.36
C GLY A 513 2.59 -18.76 -5.89
N TYR A 514 2.13 -17.94 -4.94
CA TYR A 514 2.23 -18.24 -3.50
C TYR A 514 1.37 -19.44 -3.11
N PRO A 515 1.83 -20.29 -2.17
CA PRO A 515 1.02 -21.40 -1.67
C PRO A 515 -0.19 -20.90 -0.85
N VAL A 516 -1.30 -21.63 -0.95
CA VAL A 516 -2.56 -21.32 -0.25
C VAL A 516 -3.19 -22.61 0.31
N PRO A 517 -3.38 -22.76 1.64
CA PRO A 517 -2.83 -21.91 2.70
C PRO A 517 -1.30 -21.93 2.72
N GLU A 518 -0.71 -20.86 3.27
CA GLU A 518 0.74 -20.62 3.25
C GLU A 518 1.54 -21.72 3.94
N GLN A 519 1.04 -22.16 5.10
CA GLN A 519 1.63 -23.27 5.84
C GLN A 519 0.79 -24.55 5.64
N PRO A 520 1.43 -25.73 5.55
CA PRO A 520 0.73 -27.00 5.67
C PRO A 520 -0.27 -26.98 6.83
N ASP A 521 -1.49 -27.40 6.54
CA ASP A 521 -2.56 -27.49 7.51
C ASP A 521 -3.28 -28.81 7.30
N ALA A 522 -3.08 -29.73 8.25
CA ALA A 522 -3.66 -31.05 8.18
C ALA A 522 -5.20 -31.06 8.15
N LEU A 523 -5.86 -29.95 8.53
CA LEU A 523 -7.32 -29.80 8.48
C LEU A 523 -7.78 -29.12 7.18
N LEU A 524 -7.12 -28.04 6.75
CA LEU A 524 -7.52 -27.27 5.57
C LEU A 524 -7.07 -27.90 4.24
N ASP A 525 -5.88 -28.51 4.20
CA ASP A 525 -5.30 -29.00 2.96
C ASP A 525 -6.18 -30.08 2.31
N ARG A 526 -6.38 -29.92 0.99
CA ARG A 526 -7.26 -30.74 0.14
C ARG A 526 -8.76 -30.68 0.49
N GLY A 527 -9.18 -29.72 1.33
CA GLY A 527 -10.59 -29.46 1.62
C GLY A 527 -11.24 -28.48 0.62
N SER A 528 -12.54 -28.24 0.78
CA SER A 528 -13.28 -27.24 0.01
C SER A 528 -14.39 -26.60 0.85
N PHE A 529 -14.76 -25.35 0.58
CA PHE A 529 -15.91 -24.74 1.22
C PHE A 529 -17.18 -25.05 0.44
N LEU A 530 -18.27 -25.22 1.17
CA LEU A 530 -19.59 -25.52 0.64
C LEU A 530 -20.57 -24.43 1.08
N ALA A 531 -21.06 -23.64 0.13
CA ALA A 531 -22.17 -22.73 0.34
C ALA A 531 -23.49 -23.47 0.08
N VAL A 532 -24.39 -23.47 1.07
CA VAL A 532 -25.73 -24.08 0.96
C VAL A 532 -26.80 -23.03 1.12
N ARG A 533 -27.76 -22.98 0.20
CA ARG A 533 -28.94 -22.10 0.27
C ARG A 533 -30.20 -22.86 -0.06
N LYS A 534 -31.18 -22.86 0.85
CA LYS A 534 -32.51 -23.39 0.58
C LYS A 534 -33.37 -22.27 -0.02
N LEU A 535 -33.64 -22.37 -1.31
CA LEU A 535 -34.36 -21.38 -2.09
C LEU A 535 -35.75 -21.92 -2.44
N ARG A 536 -36.83 -21.30 -1.95
CA ARG A 536 -38.20 -21.63 -2.38
C ARG A 536 -38.47 -21.00 -3.74
N GLN A 537 -39.03 -21.77 -4.66
CA GLN A 537 -39.35 -21.34 -6.03
C GLN A 537 -40.87 -21.33 -6.25
N TYR A 538 -41.41 -20.18 -6.64
CA TYR A 538 -42.83 -19.97 -6.90
C TYR A 538 -43.15 -20.14 -8.39
N VAL A 539 -43.26 -21.39 -8.85
CA VAL A 539 -43.43 -21.73 -10.27
C VAL A 539 -44.70 -21.09 -10.86
N GLY A 540 -45.84 -21.15 -10.15
CA GLY A 540 -47.09 -20.54 -10.61
C GLY A 540 -47.01 -19.01 -10.76
N ARG A 541 -46.27 -18.32 -9.87
CA ARG A 541 -46.08 -16.86 -9.96
C ARG A 541 -45.33 -16.47 -11.23
N LEU A 542 -44.23 -17.16 -11.53
CA LEU A 542 -43.45 -16.93 -12.75
C LEU A 542 -44.30 -17.21 -14.00
N ASP A 543 -45.01 -18.35 -14.02
CA ASP A 543 -45.82 -18.76 -15.15
C ASP A 543 -46.91 -17.71 -15.49
N ARG A 544 -47.61 -17.21 -14.46
CA ARG A 544 -48.63 -16.18 -14.59
C ARG A 544 -48.07 -14.88 -15.16
N VAL A 545 -46.94 -14.39 -14.62
CA VAL A 545 -46.33 -13.12 -15.07
C VAL A 545 -45.87 -13.25 -16.52
N VAL A 546 -45.08 -14.27 -16.85
CA VAL A 546 -44.52 -14.41 -18.19
C VAL A 546 -45.60 -14.68 -19.25
N SER A 547 -46.65 -15.43 -18.91
CA SER A 547 -47.77 -15.67 -19.84
C SER A 547 -48.57 -14.40 -20.12
N THR A 548 -48.74 -13.52 -19.13
CA THR A 548 -49.39 -12.21 -19.30
C THR A 548 -48.55 -11.30 -20.19
N GLU A 549 -47.26 -11.19 -19.91
CA GLU A 549 -46.35 -10.31 -20.64
C GLU A 549 -46.06 -10.80 -22.06
N ALA A 550 -46.02 -12.12 -22.28
CA ALA A 550 -45.94 -12.72 -23.63
C ALA A 550 -47.12 -12.31 -24.51
N LYS A 551 -48.34 -12.31 -23.96
CA LYS A 551 -49.53 -11.83 -24.66
C LYS A 551 -49.46 -10.32 -24.91
N ARG A 552 -49.04 -9.54 -23.91
CA ARG A 552 -48.92 -8.07 -24.02
C ARG A 552 -47.93 -7.64 -25.11
N LEU A 553 -46.78 -8.32 -25.19
CA LEU A 553 -45.71 -8.01 -26.15
C LEU A 553 -45.89 -8.71 -27.51
N ASN A 554 -46.88 -9.60 -27.64
CA ASN A 554 -47.06 -10.48 -28.80
C ASN A 554 -45.80 -11.29 -29.14
N LEU A 555 -45.17 -11.88 -28.11
CA LEU A 555 -43.97 -12.71 -28.23
C LEU A 555 -44.20 -14.12 -27.66
N PRO A 556 -43.48 -15.15 -28.14
CA PRO A 556 -43.55 -16.48 -27.56
C PRO A 556 -43.11 -16.49 -26.10
N LYS A 557 -43.87 -17.17 -25.23
CA LYS A 557 -43.52 -17.37 -23.82
C LYS A 557 -42.11 -17.94 -23.61
N GLU A 558 -41.72 -18.90 -24.44
CA GLU A 558 -40.39 -19.52 -24.40
C GLU A 558 -39.27 -18.51 -24.66
N LEU A 559 -39.49 -17.56 -25.56
CA LEU A 559 -38.51 -16.52 -25.86
C LEU A 559 -38.34 -15.59 -24.66
N LEU A 560 -39.43 -15.20 -23.99
CA LEU A 560 -39.34 -14.36 -22.79
C LEU A 560 -38.60 -15.09 -21.67
N LEU A 561 -38.95 -16.35 -21.39
CA LEU A 561 -38.22 -17.19 -20.43
C LEU A 561 -36.73 -17.27 -20.79
N ALA A 562 -36.41 -17.45 -22.07
CA ALA A 562 -35.03 -17.46 -22.55
C ALA A 562 -34.33 -16.11 -22.34
N LYS A 563 -35.00 -14.97 -22.56
CA LYS A 563 -34.45 -13.62 -22.35
C LYS A 563 -34.19 -13.31 -20.86
N LEU A 564 -34.97 -13.88 -19.95
CA LEU A 564 -34.73 -13.78 -18.49
C LEU A 564 -33.55 -14.66 -18.06
N MET A 565 -33.47 -15.89 -18.58
CA MET A 565 -32.42 -16.85 -18.19
C MET A 565 -31.08 -16.62 -18.92
N GLY A 566 -31.12 -16.26 -20.20
CA GLY A 566 -30.01 -16.29 -21.16
C GLY A 566 -29.81 -17.64 -21.86
N ARG A 567 -30.68 -18.63 -21.58
CA ARG A 567 -30.75 -19.93 -22.25
C ARG A 567 -32.20 -20.35 -22.48
N TRP A 568 -32.43 -21.11 -23.53
CA TRP A 568 -33.66 -21.87 -23.71
C TRP A 568 -33.78 -22.96 -22.63
N ARG A 569 -35.01 -23.43 -22.34
CA ARG A 569 -35.25 -24.46 -21.32
C ARG A 569 -34.54 -25.79 -21.60
N ASP A 570 -34.26 -26.09 -22.87
CA ASP A 570 -33.49 -27.25 -23.30
C ASP A 570 -31.96 -27.12 -23.06
N GLY A 571 -31.49 -25.91 -22.73
CA GLY A 571 -30.09 -25.61 -22.41
C GLY A 571 -29.33 -24.84 -23.49
N ARG A 572 -29.86 -24.63 -24.69
CA ARG A 572 -29.19 -23.85 -25.76
C ARG A 572 -29.01 -22.38 -25.33
N PRO A 573 -27.82 -21.77 -25.48
CA PRO A 573 -27.57 -20.39 -25.05
C PRO A 573 -28.03 -19.36 -26.08
N LEU A 574 -28.61 -18.24 -25.61
CA LEU A 574 -29.14 -17.20 -26.50
C LEU A 574 -28.07 -16.46 -27.30
N ALA A 575 -26.86 -16.32 -26.76
CA ALA A 575 -25.77 -15.61 -27.44
C ALA A 575 -25.23 -16.37 -28.66
N ASP A 576 -25.40 -17.70 -28.69
CA ASP A 576 -25.05 -18.57 -29.81
C ASP A 576 -25.76 -19.93 -29.67
N GLU A 577 -26.90 -20.11 -30.34
CA GLU A 577 -27.71 -21.32 -30.20
C GLU A 577 -27.05 -22.59 -30.75
N THR A 578 -25.96 -22.46 -31.51
CA THR A 578 -25.20 -23.62 -32.04
C THR A 578 -24.20 -24.16 -31.02
N ALA A 579 -23.83 -23.36 -30.01
CA ALA A 579 -22.91 -23.75 -28.96
C ALA A 579 -23.63 -24.50 -27.83
N ILE A 580 -22.99 -25.51 -27.23
CA ILE A 580 -23.45 -26.09 -25.96
C ILE A 580 -23.01 -25.15 -24.81
N ASN A 581 -21.70 -24.89 -24.72
CA ASN A 581 -21.13 -23.92 -23.78
C ASN A 581 -19.94 -23.12 -24.32
N ASP A 582 -19.46 -23.37 -25.54
CA ASP A 582 -18.25 -22.72 -26.11
C ASP A 582 -18.57 -21.36 -26.76
N PHE A 583 -18.75 -20.29 -25.97
CA PHE A 583 -19.01 -18.91 -26.43
C PHE A 583 -18.48 -17.87 -25.42
N ASN A 584 -18.31 -16.59 -25.76
CA ASN A 584 -17.75 -15.58 -24.84
C ASN A 584 -18.45 -14.21 -24.88
N TYR A 585 -19.62 -14.11 -25.52
CA TYR A 585 -20.39 -12.87 -25.75
C TYR A 585 -19.73 -11.80 -26.64
N GLU A 586 -18.55 -12.03 -27.20
CA GLU A 586 -17.88 -11.06 -28.10
C GLU A 586 -18.74 -10.72 -29.33
N ALA A 587 -19.32 -11.75 -29.95
CA ALA A 587 -20.26 -11.59 -31.07
C ALA A 587 -21.60 -10.93 -30.68
N ASP A 588 -21.87 -10.78 -29.38
CA ASP A 588 -23.06 -10.13 -28.80
C ASP A 588 -22.66 -9.01 -27.81
N ALA A 589 -21.64 -8.22 -28.18
CA ALA A 589 -21.11 -7.13 -27.37
C ALA A 589 -22.14 -6.04 -27.06
N LYS A 590 -23.19 -5.91 -27.88
CA LYS A 590 -24.32 -4.98 -27.67
C LYS A 590 -25.49 -5.59 -26.89
N GLY A 591 -25.42 -6.88 -26.52
CA GLY A 591 -26.49 -7.61 -25.82
C GLY A 591 -27.82 -7.67 -26.57
N ALA A 592 -27.76 -7.66 -27.90
CA ALA A 592 -28.92 -7.74 -28.77
C ALA A 592 -29.58 -9.14 -28.69
N LEU A 593 -28.77 -10.18 -28.52
CA LEU A 593 -29.24 -11.57 -28.42
C LEU A 593 -29.52 -11.95 -26.96
N CYS A 594 -28.50 -11.91 -26.10
CA CYS A 594 -28.61 -12.23 -24.69
C CYS A 594 -28.56 -10.94 -23.86
N PRO A 595 -29.64 -10.54 -23.18
CA PRO A 595 -29.63 -9.34 -22.34
C PRO A 595 -28.51 -9.38 -21.30
N PHE A 596 -27.94 -8.23 -20.98
CA PHE A 596 -26.82 -8.13 -20.01
C PHE A 596 -27.22 -8.48 -18.58
N HIS A 597 -28.51 -8.33 -18.26
CA HIS A 597 -29.08 -8.67 -16.96
C HIS A 597 -29.71 -10.08 -16.93
N ALA A 598 -29.59 -10.86 -17.99
CA ALA A 598 -30.03 -12.25 -18.01
C ALA A 598 -29.25 -13.11 -17.00
N HIS A 599 -29.93 -14.07 -16.37
CA HIS A 599 -29.40 -14.84 -15.25
C HIS A 599 -27.98 -15.40 -15.48
N ILE A 600 -27.76 -16.12 -16.60
CA ILE A 600 -26.46 -16.73 -16.88
C ILE A 600 -25.34 -15.72 -17.20
N ARG A 601 -25.69 -14.55 -17.77
CA ARG A 601 -24.71 -13.50 -18.14
C ARG A 601 -24.30 -12.67 -16.93
N ARG A 602 -25.18 -12.54 -15.92
CA ARG A 602 -24.83 -11.97 -14.61
C ARG A 602 -24.01 -12.93 -13.77
N ALA A 603 -24.39 -14.20 -13.73
CA ALA A 603 -23.68 -15.21 -12.96
C ALA A 603 -22.29 -15.52 -13.52
N ASN A 604 -22.10 -15.40 -14.85
CA ASN A 604 -20.81 -15.52 -15.51
C ASN A 604 -20.77 -14.64 -16.78
N PRO A 605 -20.22 -13.42 -16.71
CA PRO A 605 -20.12 -12.50 -17.85
C PRO A 605 -19.09 -12.93 -18.91
N ARG A 606 -18.27 -13.96 -18.64
CA ARG A 606 -17.19 -14.48 -19.51
C ARG A 606 -16.15 -13.41 -19.84
N ASP A 607 -15.52 -13.47 -21.01
CA ASP A 607 -14.37 -12.62 -21.34
C ASP A 607 -14.76 -11.13 -21.37
N GLN A 608 -14.02 -10.35 -20.58
CA GLN A 608 -13.95 -8.90 -20.67
C GLN A 608 -12.58 -8.50 -21.23
N ALA A 609 -12.39 -7.22 -21.58
CA ALA A 609 -11.13 -6.72 -22.15
C ALA A 609 -9.90 -7.21 -21.33
N PRO A 610 -8.75 -7.47 -21.97
CA PRO A 610 -7.56 -8.06 -21.31
C PRO A 610 -7.10 -7.31 -20.05
N ASP A 611 -7.30 -6.00 -20.02
CA ASP A 611 -6.87 -5.11 -18.93
C ASP A 611 -7.96 -4.89 -17.85
N SER A 612 -9.07 -5.64 -17.90
CA SER A 612 -10.14 -5.55 -16.90
C SER A 612 -9.81 -6.33 -15.62
N ALA A 613 -10.32 -5.87 -14.48
CA ALA A 613 -10.16 -6.55 -13.19
C ALA A 613 -10.68 -8.00 -13.20
N PHE A 614 -11.62 -8.31 -14.09
CA PHE A 614 -12.23 -9.63 -14.30
C PHE A 614 -11.85 -10.26 -15.63
N ALA A 615 -10.65 -9.98 -16.17
CA ALA A 615 -10.11 -10.70 -17.33
C ALA A 615 -10.18 -12.22 -17.11
N LYS A 616 -10.16 -12.99 -18.22
CA LYS A 616 -10.37 -14.46 -18.26
C LYS A 616 -9.78 -15.25 -17.10
N ALA A 617 -8.54 -14.94 -16.69
CA ALA A 617 -7.82 -15.64 -15.64
C ALA A 617 -8.35 -15.39 -14.20
N ARG A 618 -9.24 -14.41 -14.00
CA ARG A 618 -9.65 -13.90 -12.67
C ARG A 618 -11.15 -13.99 -12.43
N MET A 619 -11.91 -14.58 -13.36
CA MET A 619 -13.36 -14.76 -13.24
C MET A 619 -13.70 -15.70 -12.06
N PRO A 620 -14.60 -15.34 -11.13
CA PRO A 620 -15.03 -16.24 -10.06
C PRO A 620 -15.79 -17.43 -10.64
N ARG A 621 -15.41 -18.65 -10.22
CA ARG A 621 -16.00 -19.92 -10.70
C ARG A 621 -16.56 -20.74 -9.55
N LEU A 622 -17.68 -21.42 -9.76
CA LEU A 622 -18.37 -22.23 -8.75
C LEU A 622 -18.68 -23.62 -9.29
N LEU A 623 -18.41 -24.67 -8.50
CA LEU A 623 -18.89 -26.03 -8.78
C LEU A 623 -20.26 -26.26 -8.15
N ARG A 624 -21.32 -26.15 -8.93
CA ARG A 624 -22.71 -26.26 -8.44
C ARG A 624 -23.18 -27.70 -8.41
N ARG A 625 -23.69 -28.18 -7.27
CA ARG A 625 -24.18 -29.55 -7.05
C ARG A 625 -25.57 -29.58 -6.41
N GLY A 626 -26.36 -28.52 -6.62
CA GLY A 626 -27.70 -28.36 -6.08
C GLY A 626 -28.66 -29.48 -6.47
N MET A 627 -29.72 -29.65 -5.68
CA MET A 627 -30.83 -30.57 -5.96
C MET A 627 -32.16 -29.91 -5.59
N SER A 628 -33.25 -30.30 -6.24
CA SER A 628 -34.58 -29.81 -5.91
C SER A 628 -35.10 -30.41 -4.59
N TYR A 629 -36.02 -29.71 -3.93
CA TYR A 629 -36.77 -30.25 -2.79
C TYR A 629 -38.28 -30.02 -2.98
N GLY A 630 -39.08 -30.72 -2.18
CA GLY A 630 -40.54 -30.67 -2.26
C GLY A 630 -41.11 -31.46 -3.44
N PRO A 631 -42.43 -31.42 -3.67
CA PRO A 631 -43.05 -32.12 -4.80
C PRO A 631 -42.63 -31.51 -6.15
N PRO A 632 -42.56 -32.31 -7.24
CA PRO A 632 -42.34 -31.80 -8.59
C PRO A 632 -43.44 -30.80 -9.01
N PRO A 633 -43.14 -29.83 -9.89
CA PRO A 633 -44.13 -28.86 -10.36
C PRO A 633 -45.25 -29.52 -11.16
N ASN A 634 -46.50 -29.20 -10.82
CA ASN A 634 -47.67 -29.60 -11.61
C ASN A 634 -47.92 -28.57 -12.72
N ARG A 635 -47.34 -28.81 -13.90
CA ARG A 635 -47.45 -27.88 -15.05
C ARG A 635 -48.87 -27.75 -15.63
N ALA A 636 -49.79 -28.64 -15.24
CA ALA A 636 -51.20 -28.53 -15.61
C ALA A 636 -51.99 -27.59 -14.69
N GLN A 637 -51.40 -27.15 -13.56
CA GLN A 637 -52.02 -26.29 -12.57
C GLN A 637 -51.30 -24.93 -12.49
N PRO A 638 -51.86 -23.85 -13.08
CA PRO A 638 -51.21 -22.54 -13.13
C PRO A 638 -50.95 -21.87 -11.75
N GLU A 639 -51.70 -22.25 -10.72
CA GLU A 639 -51.58 -21.71 -9.34
C GLU A 639 -50.81 -22.63 -8.38
N ASP A 640 -49.87 -23.42 -8.91
CA ASP A 640 -49.10 -24.36 -8.10
C ASP A 640 -48.14 -23.66 -7.11
N ASP A 641 -48.54 -23.57 -5.84
CA ASP A 641 -47.80 -22.94 -4.73
C ASP A 641 -47.33 -23.94 -3.65
N ALA A 642 -47.18 -25.22 -3.97
CA ALA A 642 -46.61 -26.15 -3.00
C ALA A 642 -45.19 -25.75 -2.57
N ASP A 643 -44.81 -26.07 -1.33
CA ASP A 643 -43.48 -25.78 -0.81
C ASP A 643 -42.41 -26.61 -1.52
N ARG A 644 -41.74 -25.98 -2.49
CA ARG A 644 -40.71 -26.58 -3.33
C ARG A 644 -39.64 -25.57 -3.68
N GLY A 645 -38.51 -26.09 -4.13
CA GLY A 645 -37.49 -25.23 -4.70
C GLY A 645 -36.17 -25.94 -4.88
N LEU A 646 -35.09 -25.20 -4.69
CA LEU A 646 -33.72 -25.66 -4.89
C LEU A 646 -32.94 -25.58 -3.59
N VAL A 647 -32.31 -26.69 -3.20
CA VAL A 647 -31.20 -26.68 -2.25
C VAL A 647 -29.95 -26.41 -3.09
N PHE A 648 -29.63 -25.13 -3.25
CA PHE A 648 -28.42 -24.71 -3.95
C PHE A 648 -27.20 -25.11 -3.13
N MET A 649 -26.24 -25.75 -3.79
CA MET A 649 -24.98 -26.18 -3.21
C MET A 649 -23.86 -25.79 -4.17
N ALA A 650 -22.86 -25.07 -3.70
CA ALA A 650 -21.68 -24.72 -4.49
C ALA A 650 -20.41 -25.00 -3.71
N TYR A 651 -19.49 -25.71 -4.35
CA TYR A 651 -18.12 -25.92 -3.86
C TYR A 651 -17.18 -24.89 -4.46
N ASN A 652 -16.32 -24.35 -3.62
CA ASN A 652 -15.31 -23.38 -4.00
C ASN A 652 -14.23 -23.33 -2.92
N ALA A 653 -13.00 -22.99 -3.29
CA ALA A 653 -11.95 -22.81 -2.30
C ALA A 653 -12.10 -21.50 -1.52
N HIS A 654 -12.67 -20.44 -2.09
CA HIS A 654 -12.74 -19.11 -1.49
C HIS A 654 -14.14 -18.51 -1.55
N LEU A 655 -14.90 -18.57 -0.44
CA LEU A 655 -16.30 -18.12 -0.39
C LEU A 655 -16.47 -16.66 -0.82
N ALA A 656 -15.70 -15.76 -0.18
CA ALA A 656 -15.79 -14.32 -0.40
C ALA A 656 -15.32 -13.88 -1.79
N GLU A 657 -14.41 -14.63 -2.42
CA GLU A 657 -13.89 -14.33 -3.76
C GLU A 657 -14.71 -14.97 -4.89
N GLN A 658 -15.53 -15.97 -4.57
CA GLN A 658 -16.27 -16.75 -5.57
C GLN A 658 -17.78 -16.67 -5.33
N PHE A 659 -18.29 -17.40 -4.33
CA PHE A 659 -19.73 -17.53 -4.13
C PHE A 659 -20.38 -16.18 -3.81
N GLU A 660 -19.79 -15.41 -2.90
CA GLU A 660 -20.36 -14.12 -2.49
C GLU A 660 -20.34 -13.09 -3.63
N VAL A 661 -19.27 -13.08 -4.44
CA VAL A 661 -19.17 -12.21 -5.63
C VAL A 661 -20.30 -12.52 -6.61
N VAL A 662 -20.48 -13.79 -6.96
CA VAL A 662 -21.55 -14.22 -7.89
C VAL A 662 -22.93 -13.95 -7.31
N GLN A 663 -23.15 -14.21 -6.02
CA GLN A 663 -24.44 -13.96 -5.36
C GLN A 663 -24.76 -12.45 -5.34
N ARG A 664 -23.78 -11.58 -5.06
CA ARG A 664 -23.92 -10.13 -5.14
C ARG A 664 -24.27 -9.68 -6.55
N TRP A 665 -23.61 -10.27 -7.56
CA TRP A 665 -23.95 -10.00 -8.96
C TRP A 665 -25.40 -10.35 -9.22
N VAL A 666 -25.89 -11.52 -8.81
CA VAL A 666 -27.31 -11.90 -8.97
C VAL A 666 -28.25 -10.94 -8.22
N ALA A 667 -27.91 -10.51 -7.01
CA ALA A 667 -28.80 -9.64 -6.21
C ALA A 667 -28.89 -8.20 -6.71
N GLY A 668 -27.82 -7.64 -7.31
CA GLY A 668 -27.78 -6.22 -7.67
C GLY A 668 -26.39 -5.63 -7.89
N GLY A 669 -25.44 -6.40 -8.44
CA GLY A 669 -24.06 -5.94 -8.71
C GLY A 669 -23.77 -5.68 -10.20
N ASN A 670 -22.67 -4.95 -10.48
CA ASN A 670 -22.30 -4.52 -11.82
C ASN A 670 -21.27 -5.46 -12.50
N ALA A 671 -21.68 -6.69 -12.81
CA ALA A 671 -20.82 -7.67 -13.49
C ALA A 671 -20.73 -7.45 -15.01
N SER A 672 -21.74 -6.81 -15.59
CA SER A 672 -21.94 -6.71 -17.05
C SER A 672 -21.88 -5.26 -17.59
N GLY A 673 -21.51 -4.28 -16.75
CA GLY A 673 -21.39 -2.87 -17.10
C GLY A 673 -22.70 -2.08 -17.08
N GLY A 674 -23.82 -2.69 -16.68
CA GLY A 674 -25.14 -2.07 -16.60
C GLY A 674 -25.45 -1.43 -15.24
N TYR A 675 -26.66 -0.88 -15.09
CA TYR A 675 -27.09 -0.25 -13.84
C TYR A 675 -27.37 -1.30 -12.76
N SER A 676 -26.75 -1.16 -11.59
CA SER A 676 -26.77 -2.19 -10.54
C SER A 676 -28.16 -2.50 -9.98
N ALA A 677 -29.06 -1.50 -9.93
CA ALA A 677 -30.43 -1.66 -9.47
C ALA A 677 -31.29 -2.54 -10.41
N GLN A 678 -30.84 -2.76 -11.65
CA GLN A 678 -31.43 -3.79 -12.51
C GLN A 678 -30.91 -5.16 -12.07
N SER A 679 -31.60 -5.71 -11.07
CA SER A 679 -31.30 -7.02 -10.50
C SER A 679 -31.67 -8.19 -11.42
N ASP A 680 -31.39 -9.42 -10.97
CA ASP A 680 -31.62 -10.62 -11.74
C ASP A 680 -33.14 -10.82 -11.91
N PRO A 681 -33.62 -11.13 -13.11
CA PRO A 681 -35.06 -11.20 -13.36
C PRO A 681 -35.78 -12.31 -12.58
N LEU A 682 -35.06 -13.32 -12.10
CA LEU A 682 -35.62 -14.50 -11.42
C LEU A 682 -35.33 -14.47 -9.91
N LEU A 683 -34.10 -14.12 -9.52
CA LEU A 683 -33.60 -14.16 -8.15
C LEU A 683 -33.46 -12.78 -7.50
N GLY A 684 -33.73 -11.70 -8.23
CA GLY A 684 -33.60 -10.32 -7.74
C GLY A 684 -34.53 -10.00 -6.56
N VAL A 685 -34.04 -9.17 -5.63
CA VAL A 685 -34.78 -8.80 -4.42
C VAL A 685 -35.81 -7.71 -4.71
N VAL A 686 -37.08 -8.10 -4.63
CA VAL A 686 -38.26 -7.22 -4.70
C VAL A 686 -38.20 -6.07 -3.70
N ASP A 687 -38.54 -4.88 -4.20
CA ASP A 687 -38.81 -3.69 -3.41
C ASP A 687 -40.32 -3.46 -3.24
N PRO A 688 -40.88 -3.54 -2.02
CA PRO A 688 -42.29 -3.25 -1.80
C PRO A 688 -42.69 -1.81 -2.15
N SER A 689 -41.76 -0.84 -2.15
CA SER A 689 -42.08 0.54 -2.53
C SER A 689 -42.08 0.77 -4.05
N THR A 690 -41.64 -0.21 -4.85
CA THR A 690 -41.57 -0.10 -6.31
C THR A 690 -42.57 -1.08 -6.94
N PRO A 691 -43.81 -0.64 -7.26
CA PRO A 691 -44.89 -1.54 -7.66
C PRO A 691 -44.70 -2.20 -9.03
N ARG A 692 -43.80 -1.66 -9.88
CA ARG A 692 -43.45 -2.20 -11.21
C ARG A 692 -41.96 -2.52 -11.27
N ARG A 693 -41.61 -3.75 -11.65
CA ARG A 693 -40.21 -4.17 -11.82
C ARG A 693 -39.95 -4.38 -13.31
N LEU A 694 -39.56 -3.30 -13.98
CA LEU A 694 -39.34 -3.29 -15.42
C LEU A 694 -37.99 -3.93 -15.77
N TYR A 695 -38.02 -4.93 -16.66
CA TYR A 695 -36.85 -5.59 -17.21
C TYR A 695 -36.72 -5.27 -18.71
N PRO A 696 -35.79 -4.37 -19.11
CA PRO A 696 -35.59 -4.00 -20.50
C PRO A 696 -34.75 -5.03 -21.27
N PHE A 697 -35.02 -5.19 -22.56
CA PHE A 697 -34.27 -6.03 -23.46
C PHE A 697 -34.43 -5.63 -24.93
N GLU A 698 -33.40 -5.88 -25.73
CA GLU A 698 -33.48 -5.73 -27.18
C GLU A 698 -34.11 -6.99 -27.82
N HIS A 699 -35.02 -6.78 -28.77
CA HIS A 699 -35.48 -7.80 -29.71
C HIS A 699 -35.74 -7.20 -31.09
N ALA A 700 -35.16 -7.81 -32.13
CA ALA A 700 -35.29 -7.36 -33.52
C ALA A 700 -34.98 -5.86 -33.72
N GLY A 701 -33.96 -5.33 -33.03
CA GLY A 701 -33.53 -3.94 -33.11
C GLY A 701 -34.44 -2.94 -32.40
N LYS A 702 -35.37 -3.41 -31.56
CA LYS A 702 -36.27 -2.58 -30.74
C LYS A 702 -36.01 -2.81 -29.26
N ALA A 703 -36.06 -1.74 -28.47
CA ALA A 703 -36.13 -1.80 -27.02
C ALA A 703 -37.53 -2.25 -26.60
N LEU A 704 -37.61 -3.28 -25.75
CA LEU A 704 -38.85 -3.80 -25.16
C LEU A 704 -38.65 -3.96 -23.65
N GLU A 705 -39.75 -3.99 -22.89
CA GLU A 705 -39.70 -4.19 -21.44
C GLU A 705 -40.75 -5.20 -20.96
N ILE A 706 -40.46 -5.89 -19.86
CA ILE A 706 -41.37 -6.82 -19.15
C ILE A 706 -41.57 -6.30 -17.74
N ASP A 707 -42.82 -6.26 -17.24
CA ASP A 707 -43.08 -6.03 -15.82
C ASP A 707 -43.08 -7.35 -15.06
N LEU A 708 -42.08 -7.54 -14.19
CA LEU A 708 -41.93 -8.74 -13.37
C LEU A 708 -42.92 -8.79 -12.18
N GLY A 709 -43.71 -7.73 -11.97
CA GLY A 709 -44.73 -7.64 -10.92
C GLY A 709 -44.15 -7.48 -9.51
N PRO A 710 -45.01 -7.33 -8.47
CA PRO A 710 -44.57 -6.97 -7.12
C PRO A 710 -44.20 -8.17 -6.23
N GLU A 711 -44.33 -9.42 -6.70
CA GLU A 711 -44.08 -10.62 -5.90
C GLU A 711 -42.76 -11.32 -6.29
N PRO A 712 -41.99 -11.87 -5.34
CA PRO A 712 -40.77 -12.60 -5.66
C PRO A 712 -41.09 -13.96 -6.28
N PHE A 713 -40.28 -14.37 -7.27
CA PHE A 713 -40.32 -15.73 -7.84
C PHE A 713 -39.47 -16.71 -7.03
N VAL A 714 -38.48 -16.22 -6.29
CA VAL A 714 -37.61 -17.01 -5.42
C VAL A 714 -37.47 -16.31 -4.07
N THR A 715 -37.52 -17.06 -2.97
CA THR A 715 -37.24 -16.55 -1.62
C THR A 715 -36.24 -17.43 -0.90
N LEU A 716 -35.32 -16.81 -0.15
CA LEU A 716 -34.34 -17.50 0.68
C LEU A 716 -35.02 -17.98 1.99
N GLN A 717 -34.98 -19.28 2.23
CA GLN A 717 -35.53 -19.89 3.44
C GLN A 717 -34.50 -19.92 4.57
N TRP A 718 -33.25 -20.26 4.22
CA TRP A 718 -32.06 -20.17 5.07
C TRP A 718 -30.82 -20.42 4.20
N GLY A 719 -29.64 -20.02 4.71
CA GLY A 719 -28.37 -20.38 4.09
C GLY A 719 -27.22 -20.45 5.10
N ALA A 720 -26.23 -21.29 4.82
CA ALA A 720 -25.10 -21.53 5.71
C ALA A 720 -23.83 -21.91 4.93
N TYR A 721 -22.67 -21.69 5.56
CA TYR A 721 -21.36 -22.12 5.06
C TYR A 721 -20.89 -23.35 5.83
N PHE A 722 -20.34 -24.31 5.09
CA PHE A 722 -19.72 -25.52 5.64
C PHE A 722 -18.32 -25.68 5.04
N PHE A 723 -17.47 -26.42 5.75
CA PHE A 723 -16.15 -26.82 5.29
C PHE A 723 -16.12 -28.33 5.10
N VAL A 724 -15.75 -28.79 3.92
CA VAL A 724 -15.66 -30.20 3.53
C VAL A 724 -14.18 -30.59 3.66
N PRO A 725 -13.76 -31.24 4.76
CA PRO A 725 -12.37 -31.68 4.93
C PRO A 725 -12.00 -32.76 3.92
N SER A 726 -10.71 -32.91 3.66
CA SER A 726 -10.20 -34.06 2.92
C SER A 726 -10.34 -35.36 3.72
N ILE A 727 -10.31 -36.51 3.05
CA ILE A 727 -10.36 -37.82 3.72
C ILE A 727 -9.16 -37.99 4.69
N PRO A 728 -7.92 -37.60 4.33
CA PRO A 728 -6.81 -37.56 5.28
C PRO A 728 -7.05 -36.64 6.48
N ALA A 729 -7.62 -35.45 6.27
CA ALA A 729 -7.93 -34.49 7.33
C ALA A 729 -8.93 -35.04 8.34
N LEU A 730 -9.99 -35.71 7.87
CA LEU A 730 -10.96 -36.40 8.74
C LEU A 730 -10.28 -37.43 9.64
N LYS A 731 -9.39 -38.26 9.07
CA LYS A 731 -8.63 -39.29 9.82
C LYS A 731 -7.71 -38.69 10.88
N ALA A 732 -7.13 -37.51 10.61
CA ALA A 732 -6.19 -36.83 11.50
C ALA A 732 -6.84 -35.97 12.59
N LEU A 733 -8.16 -35.72 12.50
CA LEU A 733 -8.89 -34.77 13.36
C LEU A 733 -8.66 -34.94 14.88
N PRO A 734 -8.55 -36.16 15.45
CA PRO A 734 -8.26 -36.32 16.88
C PRO A 734 -6.94 -35.71 17.34
N GLY A 735 -5.94 -35.57 16.46
CA GLY A 735 -4.63 -35.00 16.77
C GLY A 735 -4.55 -33.47 16.65
N LEU A 736 -5.67 -32.78 16.39
CA LEU A 736 -5.69 -31.35 16.01
C LEU A 736 -6.43 -30.42 16.99
N VAL A 737 -6.84 -30.89 18.18
CA VAL A 737 -7.78 -30.22 19.10
C VAL A 737 -7.16 -29.92 20.50
N GLU A 738 -7.38 -28.71 21.06
CA GLU A 738 -6.96 -28.22 22.40
C GLU A 738 -7.98 -27.16 22.93
N LEU A 739 -8.27 -27.10 24.25
CA LEU A 739 -9.34 -26.25 24.84
C LEU A 739 -8.78 -24.93 25.48
N PRO A 740 -9.24 -23.68 25.15
CA PRO A 740 -8.57 -22.41 25.54
C PRO A 740 -9.29 -21.40 26.50
N LEU A 741 -8.57 -20.37 27.03
CA LEU A 741 -8.99 -19.15 27.82
C LEU A 741 -8.11 -17.87 27.48
N PRO A 742 -8.58 -16.58 27.50
CA PRO A 742 -7.74 -15.37 27.13
C PRO A 742 -7.81 -14.08 28.03
N LEU A 743 -6.85 -13.11 27.88
CA LEU A 743 -6.97 -11.58 27.97
C LEU A 743 -5.61 -10.75 27.77
N PRO A 744 -5.60 -9.44 27.35
CA PRO A 744 -4.38 -8.53 27.24
C PRO A 744 -4.49 -7.02 27.75
N ALA A 745 -3.44 -6.14 27.59
CA ALA A 745 -3.38 -4.66 27.92
C ALA A 745 -2.30 -3.75 27.18
N ALA A 746 -2.19 -2.41 27.45
CA ALA A 746 -1.47 -1.28 26.71
C ALA A 746 -0.52 -0.31 27.54
N THR A 747 0.13 0.78 26.99
CA THR A 747 1.25 1.58 27.65
C THR A 747 1.41 3.14 27.42
N PRO A 748 2.05 3.95 28.37
CA PRO A 748 2.28 5.43 28.43
C PRO A 748 3.77 5.95 28.50
N VAL A 749 4.11 7.12 29.15
CA VAL A 749 5.48 7.66 29.47
C VAL A 749 6.43 6.50 29.66
N PRO A 750 7.61 6.44 29.00
CA PRO A 750 8.45 5.27 29.12
C PRO A 750 8.86 5.15 30.59
N LEU A 751 8.18 4.24 31.29
CA LEU A 751 8.48 3.81 32.65
C LEU A 751 9.90 3.23 32.70
N GLN A 752 10.41 2.84 31.54
CA GLN A 752 11.74 2.29 31.34
C GLN A 752 12.45 3.00 30.18
N ALA A 753 13.63 3.53 30.48
CA ALA A 753 14.69 3.70 29.48
C ALA A 753 15.23 2.33 29.08
N PRO A 754 15.98 2.23 27.96
CA PRO A 754 16.86 1.09 27.73
C PRO A 754 17.72 0.84 28.98
N ALA A 755 18.02 -0.43 29.25
CA ALA A 755 18.89 -0.79 30.36
C ALA A 755 20.19 0.03 30.27
N LEU A 756 20.72 0.51 31.39
CA LEU A 756 21.87 1.44 31.37
C LEU A 756 23.10 0.80 30.71
N ASP A 757 23.18 -0.52 30.62
CA ASP A 757 24.21 -1.31 29.96
C ASP A 757 23.89 -1.69 28.49
N ASP A 758 22.71 -1.35 27.96
CA ASP A 758 22.29 -1.64 26.59
C ASP A 758 22.73 -0.55 25.59
N PHE A 759 23.94 -0.72 25.03
CA PHE A 759 24.48 0.20 24.04
C PHE A 759 23.55 0.40 22.82
N ALA A 760 23.00 -0.68 22.28
CA ALA A 760 22.20 -0.65 21.06
C ALA A 760 20.84 0.04 21.29
N GLY A 761 20.24 -0.20 22.45
CA GLY A 761 19.03 0.48 22.89
C GLY A 761 19.24 1.99 23.06
N TRP A 762 20.32 2.39 23.73
CA TRP A 762 20.67 3.82 23.89
C TRP A 762 21.06 4.50 22.59
N GLN A 763 21.82 3.83 21.72
CA GLN A 763 22.15 4.33 20.40
C GLN A 763 20.89 4.61 19.58
N ARG A 764 19.94 3.65 19.57
CA ARG A 764 18.65 3.82 18.90
C ARG A 764 17.86 4.98 19.49
N TRP A 765 17.82 5.11 20.81
CA TRP A 765 17.00 6.12 21.50
C TRP A 765 17.54 7.55 21.36
N LEU A 766 18.87 7.71 21.27
CA LEU A 766 19.52 9.04 21.19
C LEU A 766 19.76 9.52 19.77
N GLU A 767 20.02 8.61 18.83
CA GLU A 767 20.34 9.00 17.46
C GLU A 767 19.08 9.19 16.61
N ASP A 768 17.96 8.51 16.93
CA ASP A 768 16.64 8.64 16.28
C ASP A 768 15.95 9.98 16.53
N THR A 769 15.74 10.81 15.51
CA THR A 769 15.12 12.14 15.66
C THR A 769 13.71 12.10 16.24
N ASN A 770 13.00 10.96 16.18
CA ASN A 770 11.66 10.80 16.76
C ASN A 770 11.70 10.47 18.25
N THR A 771 12.70 9.72 18.71
CA THR A 771 12.80 9.34 20.12
C THR A 771 13.83 10.17 20.88
N ARG A 772 14.75 10.84 20.18
CA ARG A 772 15.81 11.68 20.71
C ARG A 772 15.30 12.73 21.67
N ASP A 773 14.19 13.39 21.36
CA ASP A 773 13.62 14.40 22.26
C ASP A 773 13.02 13.77 23.53
N THR A 774 12.44 12.56 23.44
CA THR A 774 11.97 11.79 24.63
C THR A 774 13.12 11.17 25.43
N ALA A 775 14.20 10.74 24.77
CA ALA A 775 15.42 10.23 25.38
C ALA A 775 16.13 11.36 26.13
N TRP A 776 16.32 12.52 25.49
CA TRP A 776 16.87 13.69 26.15
C TRP A 776 15.90 14.28 27.18
N ALA A 777 14.58 14.12 27.05
CA ALA A 777 13.63 14.43 28.12
C ALA A 777 13.82 13.51 29.33
N TRP A 778 14.03 12.21 29.13
CA TRP A 778 14.38 11.27 30.20
C TRP A 778 15.73 11.63 30.83
N VAL A 779 16.76 11.96 30.03
CA VAL A 779 18.09 12.36 30.52
C VAL A 779 18.03 13.67 31.32
N ARG A 780 17.25 14.66 30.86
CA ARG A 780 17.02 15.91 31.60
C ARG A 780 16.25 15.66 32.90
N ALA A 781 15.36 14.65 32.93
CA ALA A 781 14.64 14.26 34.12
C ALA A 781 15.50 13.48 35.14
N GLN A 782 16.70 13.02 34.77
CA GLN A 782 17.63 12.39 35.70
C GLN A 782 18.25 13.42 36.67
N PRO A 783 18.65 12.99 37.89
CA PRO A 783 19.29 13.87 38.85
C PRO A 783 20.52 14.60 38.29
N GLY A 784 20.47 15.93 38.24
CA GLY A 784 21.54 16.77 37.69
C GLY A 784 21.61 16.82 36.16
N GLY A 785 20.62 16.27 35.44
CA GLY A 785 20.52 16.36 33.97
C GLY A 785 21.55 15.52 33.22
N VAL A 786 22.15 14.54 33.90
CA VAL A 786 23.26 13.70 33.41
C VAL A 786 22.94 12.24 33.70
N ALA A 787 23.20 11.36 32.74
CA ALA A 787 22.99 9.92 32.89
C ALA A 787 24.22 9.12 32.41
N ARG A 788 24.68 8.15 33.21
CA ARG A 788 25.69 7.18 32.78
C ARG A 788 25.01 6.01 32.09
N THR A 789 25.42 5.73 30.86
CA THR A 789 24.87 4.66 30.01
C THR A 789 26.00 3.95 29.27
N ALA A 790 25.72 2.81 28.64
CA ALA A 790 26.66 2.12 27.77
C ALA A 790 27.03 2.95 26.54
N TYR A 791 26.13 3.82 26.06
CA TYR A 791 26.40 4.76 24.97
C TYR A 791 27.38 5.87 25.35
N GLY A 792 27.49 6.17 26.65
CA GLY A 792 28.36 7.18 27.22
C GLY A 792 27.74 7.91 28.41
N VAL A 793 28.43 8.92 28.91
CA VAL A 793 27.89 9.88 29.88
C VAL A 793 27.11 10.95 29.09
N LEU A 794 25.79 10.89 29.20
CA LEU A 794 24.85 11.74 28.47
C LEU A 794 24.62 13.03 29.24
N VAL A 795 24.75 14.18 28.56
CA VAL A 795 24.63 15.51 29.16
C VAL A 795 23.53 16.29 28.44
N GLY A 796 22.36 16.41 29.09
CA GLY A 796 21.13 16.89 28.44
C GLY A 796 20.73 18.33 28.78
N THR A 797 21.07 18.85 29.96
CA THR A 797 20.68 20.21 30.37
C THR A 797 21.65 21.28 29.86
N SER A 798 21.14 22.44 29.45
CA SER A 798 21.89 23.58 28.92
C SER A 798 23.06 24.02 29.80
N GLU A 799 22.89 24.07 31.12
CA GLU A 799 23.96 24.41 32.07
C GLU A 799 25.13 23.41 32.01
N ARG A 800 24.82 22.10 31.96
CA ARG A 800 25.83 21.03 31.96
C ARG A 800 26.50 20.87 30.61
N VAL A 801 25.75 21.07 29.51
CA VAL A 801 26.33 21.11 28.16
C VAL A 801 27.37 22.24 28.06
N LEU A 802 27.07 23.42 28.60
CA LEU A 802 28.03 24.54 28.66
C LEU A 802 29.26 24.24 29.53
N GLU A 803 29.08 23.60 30.68
CA GLU A 803 30.20 23.17 31.53
C GLU A 803 31.18 22.28 30.76
N VAL A 804 30.66 21.32 29.97
CA VAL A 804 31.47 20.44 29.12
C VAL A 804 32.19 21.21 28.01
N LEU A 805 31.50 22.14 27.35
CA LEU A 805 32.07 22.90 26.23
C LEU A 805 33.13 23.92 26.69
N ARG A 806 32.96 24.54 27.86
CA ARG A 806 33.93 25.48 28.45
C ARG A 806 35.19 24.79 28.96
N ASN A 807 35.06 23.54 29.42
CA ASN A 807 36.16 22.70 29.87
C ASN A 807 37.10 23.39 30.90
N GLN A 808 36.52 24.00 31.95
CA GLN A 808 37.30 24.61 33.04
C GLN A 808 36.86 24.11 34.42
N PRO A 809 37.76 23.47 35.20
CA PRO A 809 39.15 23.13 34.85
C PRO A 809 39.25 22.08 33.72
N ASP A 810 40.43 21.92 33.12
CA ASP A 810 40.65 21.01 31.98
C ASP A 810 40.35 19.54 32.34
N ARG A 811 39.21 19.05 31.86
CA ARG A 811 38.60 17.75 32.19
C ARG A 811 38.23 16.92 30.96
N TYR A 812 38.15 17.53 29.78
CA TYR A 812 37.63 16.91 28.56
C TYR A 812 38.58 17.14 27.38
N SER A 813 38.68 16.15 26.50
CA SER A 813 39.57 16.13 25.35
C SER A 813 38.81 15.89 24.05
N VAL A 814 39.27 16.50 22.95
CA VAL A 814 38.80 16.24 21.57
C VAL A 814 39.63 15.17 20.84
N SER A 815 40.57 14.50 21.52
CA SER A 815 41.44 13.46 20.94
C SER A 815 40.70 12.39 20.15
N GLY A 816 39.44 12.07 20.49
CA GLY A 816 38.62 11.14 19.73
C GLY A 816 38.28 11.61 18.30
N TYR A 817 38.15 12.92 18.07
CA TYR A 817 38.09 13.49 16.72
C TYR A 817 39.46 13.38 16.04
N GLY A 818 40.53 13.69 16.76
CA GLY A 818 41.91 13.57 16.27
C GLY A 818 42.23 12.16 15.74
N ASP A 819 41.84 11.12 16.48
CA ASP A 819 42.01 9.72 16.07
C ASP A 819 41.33 9.45 14.72
N ARG A 820 40.08 9.87 14.53
CA ARG A 820 39.35 9.64 13.28
C ARG A 820 39.81 10.52 12.13
N MET A 821 40.25 11.73 12.42
CA MET A 821 40.86 12.61 11.43
C MET A 821 42.16 12.01 10.91
N ARG A 822 42.97 11.38 11.77
CA ARG A 822 44.21 10.68 11.37
C ARG A 822 43.97 9.66 10.25
N ASP A 823 42.86 8.94 10.32
CA ASP A 823 42.49 7.89 9.35
C ASP A 823 41.77 8.40 8.10
N SER A 824 41.41 9.69 8.04
CA SER A 824 40.64 10.30 6.95
C SER A 824 41.36 11.49 6.31
N VAL A 825 41.16 12.70 6.85
CA VAL A 825 41.69 13.96 6.30
C VAL A 825 43.05 14.38 6.87
N GLY A 826 43.60 13.58 7.80
CA GLY A 826 44.76 13.89 8.61
C GLY A 826 44.45 14.78 9.81
N VAL A 827 45.25 14.66 10.88
CA VAL A 827 45.05 15.42 12.13
C VAL A 827 45.45 16.89 11.93
N GLY A 828 44.46 17.78 12.01
CA GLY A 828 44.66 19.22 12.12
C GLY A 828 44.12 19.75 13.45
N PHE A 829 44.23 21.06 13.68
CA PHE A 829 43.89 21.69 14.96
C PHE A 829 42.47 21.39 15.49
N LEU A 830 41.50 21.07 14.63
CA LEU A 830 40.13 20.67 15.05
C LEU A 830 40.09 19.41 15.93
N GLY A 831 41.10 18.54 15.82
CA GLY A 831 41.22 17.30 16.59
C GLY A 831 42.30 17.34 17.68
N LEU A 832 42.82 18.52 18.04
CA LEU A 832 43.89 18.71 19.02
C LEU A 832 43.38 19.47 20.26
N ASP A 833 43.87 19.09 21.43
CA ASP A 833 43.72 19.82 22.69
C ASP A 833 44.80 20.92 22.85
N GLU A 834 44.65 21.83 23.82
CA GLU A 834 45.59 22.94 24.08
C GLU A 834 47.04 22.49 24.21
N ASP A 835 47.30 21.40 24.93
CA ASP A 835 48.63 20.85 25.21
C ASP A 835 49.15 19.90 24.12
N THR A 836 48.38 19.68 23.03
CA THR A 836 48.73 18.74 21.95
C THR A 836 48.90 19.42 20.58
N GLY A 837 48.95 20.75 20.54
CA GLY A 837 49.21 21.50 19.30
C GLY A 837 48.11 22.50 18.91
N HIS A 838 46.97 22.54 19.61
CA HIS A 838 45.90 23.49 19.31
C HIS A 838 46.35 24.94 19.54
N LYS A 839 47.12 25.19 20.61
CA LYS A 839 47.62 26.52 20.98
C LYS A 839 48.54 27.10 19.90
N GLU A 840 49.31 26.26 19.23
CA GLU A 840 50.28 26.61 18.21
C GLU A 840 49.62 26.81 16.83
N GLN A 841 48.64 25.96 16.48
CA GLN A 841 48.02 25.95 15.15
C GLN A 841 46.80 26.88 15.03
N ALA A 842 45.88 26.84 16.00
CA ALA A 842 44.55 27.44 15.87
C ALA A 842 44.54 28.97 15.73
N PRO A 843 45.32 29.77 16.49
CA PRO A 843 45.20 31.24 16.46
C PRO A 843 45.40 31.85 15.07
N ARG A 844 46.40 31.38 14.30
CA ARG A 844 46.71 31.93 12.97
C ARG A 844 45.71 31.47 11.90
N VAL A 845 45.25 30.22 11.97
CA VAL A 845 44.25 29.69 11.03
C VAL A 845 42.88 30.30 11.29
N ASN A 846 42.49 30.46 12.56
CA ASN A 846 41.25 31.13 12.96
C ASN A 846 41.23 32.59 12.50
N ALA A 847 42.34 33.33 12.68
CA ALA A 847 42.44 34.71 12.19
C ALA A 847 42.28 34.81 10.67
N ALA A 848 42.76 33.82 9.91
CA ALA A 848 42.52 33.77 8.47
C ALA A 848 41.04 33.54 8.12
N LEU A 849 40.35 32.65 8.84
CA LEU A 849 38.91 32.40 8.64
C LEU A 849 38.04 33.60 9.05
N GLU A 850 38.34 34.20 10.19
CA GLU A 850 37.63 35.36 10.75
C GLU A 850 37.83 36.62 9.87
N SER A 851 38.76 36.61 8.91
CA SER A 851 38.93 37.70 7.93
C SER A 851 37.79 37.79 6.90
N VAL A 852 37.02 36.71 6.69
CA VAL A 852 35.81 36.72 5.86
C VAL A 852 34.63 37.16 6.71
N THR A 853 34.23 38.42 6.55
CA THR A 853 33.10 38.97 7.31
C THR A 853 31.77 38.33 6.88
N GLU A 854 30.81 38.26 7.81
CA GLU A 854 29.48 37.72 7.53
C GLU A 854 28.77 38.46 6.38
N ALA A 855 28.94 39.78 6.28
CA ALA A 855 28.39 40.59 5.21
C ALA A 855 28.98 40.24 3.82
N GLN A 856 30.30 39.96 3.77
CA GLN A 856 30.96 39.49 2.54
C GLN A 856 30.45 38.10 2.14
N ALA A 857 30.27 37.20 3.11
CA ALA A 857 29.73 35.86 2.88
C ALA A 857 28.28 35.90 2.35
N TYR A 858 27.44 36.78 2.90
CA TYR A 858 26.08 37.05 2.42
C TYR A 858 26.05 37.51 0.97
N ALA A 859 26.85 38.53 0.63
CA ALA A 859 26.87 39.08 -0.72
C ALA A 859 27.35 38.04 -1.76
N ALA A 860 28.41 37.30 -1.45
CA ALA A 860 28.93 36.26 -2.33
C ALA A 860 27.91 35.12 -2.55
N ALA A 861 27.25 34.64 -1.49
CA ALA A 861 26.27 33.58 -1.58
C ALA A 861 25.02 33.99 -2.38
N TYR A 862 24.53 35.21 -2.18
CA TYR A 862 23.39 35.72 -2.96
C TYR A 862 23.72 35.76 -4.45
N GLN A 863 24.87 36.33 -4.84
CA GLN A 863 25.23 36.47 -6.25
C GLN A 863 25.33 35.11 -6.96
N VAL A 864 25.94 34.13 -6.31
CA VAL A 864 26.05 32.76 -6.83
C VAL A 864 24.67 32.10 -6.96
N ALA A 865 23.82 32.21 -5.93
CA ALA A 865 22.49 31.63 -5.94
C ALA A 865 21.59 32.26 -7.01
N ALA A 866 21.60 33.59 -7.13
CA ALA A 866 20.81 34.33 -8.12
C ALA A 866 21.22 33.98 -9.56
N ALA A 867 22.54 33.85 -9.83
CA ALA A 867 23.02 33.42 -11.14
C ALA A 867 22.56 32.00 -11.51
N GLY A 868 22.59 31.07 -10.55
CA GLY A 868 22.10 29.71 -10.74
C GLY A 868 20.59 29.67 -11.06
N ILE A 869 19.79 30.47 -10.35
CA ILE A 869 18.34 30.60 -10.57
C ILE A 869 18.05 31.23 -11.94
N ALA A 870 18.81 32.22 -12.38
CA ALA A 870 18.63 32.85 -13.70
C ALA A 870 18.90 31.86 -14.85
N GLY A 871 19.96 31.06 -14.76
CA GLY A 871 20.26 30.00 -15.75
C GLY A 871 19.11 28.99 -15.89
N LEU A 872 18.52 28.58 -14.77
CA LEU A 872 17.36 27.67 -14.73
C LEU A 872 16.15 28.21 -15.50
N LYS A 873 15.90 29.52 -15.42
CA LYS A 873 14.77 30.17 -16.14
C LYS A 873 15.02 30.23 -17.65
N ALA A 874 16.23 30.58 -18.07
CA ALA A 874 16.57 30.67 -19.49
C ALA A 874 16.39 29.32 -20.22
N GLU A 875 16.78 28.21 -19.58
CA GLU A 875 16.56 26.86 -20.11
C GLU A 875 15.08 26.51 -20.28
N ALA A 876 14.24 26.90 -19.32
CA ALA A 876 12.80 26.64 -19.37
C ALA A 876 12.14 27.41 -20.53
N GLN A 877 12.56 28.65 -20.80
CA GLN A 877 12.09 29.44 -21.96
C GLN A 877 12.42 28.76 -23.29
N ALA A 878 13.63 28.19 -23.43
CA ALA A 878 14.03 27.46 -24.62
C ALA A 878 13.20 26.19 -24.86
N LEU A 879 12.81 25.47 -23.79
CA LEU A 879 11.97 24.27 -23.88
C LEU A 879 10.55 24.58 -24.36
N LEU A 880 9.94 25.65 -23.86
CA LEU A 880 8.57 26.07 -24.22
C LEU A 880 8.44 26.43 -25.71
N ALA A 881 9.51 26.94 -26.31
CA ALA A 881 9.55 27.23 -27.73
C ALA A 881 9.33 25.95 -28.58
N ALA A 882 9.74 24.78 -28.09
CA ALA A 882 9.72 23.50 -28.80
C ALA A 882 8.35 22.77 -28.81
N PHE A 883 7.36 23.19 -28.03
CA PHE A 883 6.03 22.57 -28.04
C PHE A 883 5.16 22.99 -29.26
N PRO A 884 4.26 22.13 -29.77
CA PRO A 884 3.36 22.48 -30.88
C PRO A 884 2.28 23.50 -30.46
N ALA A 885 1.86 24.36 -31.42
CA ALA A 885 0.94 25.48 -31.16
C ALA A 885 -0.43 25.04 -30.59
N SER A 886 -0.92 23.85 -30.95
CA SER A 886 -2.18 23.26 -30.44
C SER A 886 -2.13 22.90 -28.95
N GLN A 887 -0.93 22.86 -28.36
CA GLN A 887 -0.71 22.43 -26.97
C GLN A 887 -0.06 23.52 -26.10
N LYS A 888 0.16 24.72 -26.65
CA LYS A 888 0.57 25.91 -25.89
C LYS A 888 -0.69 26.55 -25.29
N PRO A 889 -0.87 26.57 -23.96
CA PRO A 889 -1.99 27.31 -23.36
C PRO A 889 -1.83 28.80 -23.70
N ARG A 890 -2.89 29.46 -24.16
CA ARG A 890 -2.85 30.88 -24.54
C ARG A 890 -2.59 31.81 -23.33
N ASP A 891 -2.86 31.35 -22.09
CA ASP A 891 -2.98 32.23 -20.91
C ASP A 891 -2.45 31.65 -19.57
N LEU A 892 -1.48 30.71 -19.54
CA LEU A 892 -0.93 30.19 -18.26
C LEU A 892 0.55 30.54 -18.04
N PRO A 893 0.95 30.90 -16.79
CA PRO A 893 2.35 31.08 -16.44
C PRO A 893 3.09 29.76 -16.63
N THR A 894 4.24 29.83 -17.28
CA THR A 894 5.12 28.68 -17.46
C THR A 894 6.01 28.59 -16.23
N ASP A 895 5.86 27.56 -15.42
CA ASP A 895 6.67 27.37 -14.21
C ASP A 895 7.82 26.38 -14.46
N THR A 896 8.97 26.57 -13.79
CA THR A 896 10.12 25.63 -13.77
C THR A 896 10.44 25.21 -12.33
N PRO A 897 10.73 23.93 -12.04
CA PRO A 897 11.04 23.48 -10.68
C PRO A 897 12.44 23.92 -10.22
N LEU A 898 12.53 24.50 -9.01
CA LEU A 898 13.76 24.80 -8.27
C LEU A 898 13.94 23.80 -7.12
N ASP A 899 14.99 22.98 -7.19
CA ASP A 899 15.42 22.07 -6.12
C ASP A 899 16.41 22.79 -5.18
N LEU A 900 16.02 22.94 -3.92
CA LEU A 900 16.77 23.72 -2.91
C LEU A 900 18.05 23.00 -2.45
N GLU A 901 18.11 21.67 -2.51
CA GLU A 901 19.33 20.92 -2.21
C GLU A 901 20.35 21.09 -3.32
N ARG A 902 19.92 20.89 -4.56
CA ARG A 902 20.81 21.05 -5.72
C ARG A 902 21.31 22.49 -5.83
N LEU A 903 20.47 23.47 -5.50
CA LEU A 903 20.87 24.87 -5.36
C LEU A 903 21.95 25.02 -4.27
N SER A 904 21.74 24.45 -3.08
CA SER A 904 22.71 24.51 -1.98
C SER A 904 24.05 23.87 -2.34
N GLU A 905 24.05 22.68 -2.94
CA GLU A 905 25.27 22.01 -3.40
C GLU A 905 26.03 22.86 -4.42
N GLY A 906 25.33 23.42 -5.42
CA GLY A 906 25.92 24.28 -6.45
C GLY A 906 26.52 25.56 -5.87
N VAL A 907 25.81 26.21 -4.94
CA VAL A 907 26.28 27.41 -4.26
C VAL A 907 27.53 27.11 -3.43
N LEU A 908 27.50 26.04 -2.62
CA LEU A 908 28.63 25.68 -1.76
C LEU A 908 29.85 25.24 -2.57
N ALA A 909 29.67 24.48 -3.66
CA ALA A 909 30.77 24.14 -4.55
C ALA A 909 31.44 25.40 -5.12
N LYS A 910 30.65 26.37 -5.59
CA LYS A 910 31.20 27.61 -6.14
C LYS A 910 31.87 28.48 -5.09
N LEU A 911 31.29 28.60 -3.89
CA LEU A 911 31.91 29.34 -2.78
C LEU A 911 33.22 28.68 -2.33
N CYS A 912 33.26 27.36 -2.25
CA CYS A 912 34.49 26.63 -1.95
C CYS A 912 35.55 26.86 -3.03
N GLN A 913 35.16 26.93 -4.30
CA GLN A 913 36.09 27.24 -5.39
C GLN A 913 36.68 28.64 -5.21
N VAL A 914 35.85 29.62 -4.88
CA VAL A 914 36.29 31.02 -4.71
C VAL A 914 37.19 31.18 -3.48
N TRP A 915 36.85 30.55 -2.35
CA TRP A 915 37.56 30.75 -1.09
C TRP A 915 38.73 29.79 -0.91
N PHE A 916 38.54 28.51 -1.25
CA PHE A 916 39.51 27.44 -1.01
C PHE A 916 40.23 26.95 -2.28
N GLY A 917 39.70 27.27 -3.47
CA GLY A 917 40.27 26.86 -4.76
C GLY A 917 39.71 25.54 -5.28
N GLN A 918 38.73 24.95 -4.58
CA GLN A 918 38.20 23.62 -4.83
C GLN A 918 36.67 23.62 -4.90
N PRO A 919 36.06 22.96 -5.90
CA PRO A 919 36.67 22.08 -6.89
C PRO A 919 37.45 22.82 -7.99
N ASP A 920 38.55 22.24 -8.44
CA ASP A 920 39.37 22.73 -9.56
C ASP A 920 38.94 22.15 -10.93
N GLY A 921 38.05 21.14 -10.92
CA GLY A 921 37.54 20.47 -12.11
C GLY A 921 38.49 19.42 -12.70
N VAL A 922 39.65 19.21 -12.07
CA VAL A 922 40.67 18.25 -12.53
C VAL A 922 40.96 17.22 -11.45
N HIS A 923 41.44 17.67 -10.29
CA HIS A 923 41.80 16.81 -9.16
C HIS A 923 40.62 16.63 -8.19
N VAL A 924 39.72 17.61 -8.13
CA VAL A 924 38.46 17.57 -7.38
C VAL A 924 37.35 18.13 -8.27
N TRP A 925 36.26 17.38 -8.43
CA TRP A 925 35.13 17.76 -9.28
C TRP A 925 34.02 18.50 -8.52
N GLY A 926 33.24 19.30 -9.25
CA GLY A 926 32.02 19.91 -8.72
C GLY A 926 30.78 19.05 -8.97
N PRO A 927 29.58 19.65 -8.89
CA PRO A 927 28.30 18.96 -9.10
C PRO A 927 27.92 18.76 -10.58
N GLU A 928 28.80 19.11 -11.53
CA GLU A 928 28.58 18.97 -12.97
C GLU A 928 28.47 17.50 -13.43
N PHE A 929 27.76 17.32 -14.56
CA PHE A 929 27.56 16.02 -15.22
C PHE A 929 28.79 15.62 -16.05
N HIS A 930 29.20 14.35 -15.93
CA HIS A 930 30.25 13.74 -16.74
C HIS A 930 29.73 12.48 -17.42
N LEU A 931 30.21 12.19 -18.63
CA LEU A 931 29.81 11.01 -19.39
C LEU A 931 30.25 9.71 -18.70
N PRO A 932 29.47 8.62 -18.80
CA PRO A 932 29.89 7.30 -18.34
C PRO A 932 31.24 6.89 -18.95
N GLY A 933 32.19 6.48 -18.09
CA GLY A 933 33.56 6.10 -18.50
C GLY A 933 34.67 7.13 -18.25
N THR A 934 34.33 8.34 -17.77
CA THR A 934 35.32 9.34 -17.34
C THR A 934 36.03 8.89 -16.04
N PRO A 935 37.39 8.93 -15.93
CA PRO A 935 38.11 8.55 -14.70
C PRO A 935 37.66 9.38 -13.50
N ALA A 936 37.22 8.73 -12.40
CA ALA A 936 36.59 9.40 -11.27
C ALA A 936 37.57 10.22 -10.41
N ALA A 937 37.15 11.43 -10.01
CA ALA A 937 37.82 12.26 -9.00
C ALA A 937 36.88 12.54 -7.81
N PRO A 938 37.41 12.82 -6.59
CA PRO A 938 36.58 13.20 -5.44
C PRO A 938 35.75 14.46 -5.73
N ARG A 939 34.55 14.57 -5.17
CA ARG A 939 33.62 15.70 -5.39
C ARG A 939 33.51 16.64 -4.20
N CYS A 940 33.55 17.95 -4.47
CA CYS A 940 33.32 19.01 -3.49
C CYS A 940 31.94 19.66 -3.73
N PRO A 941 31.06 19.76 -2.71
CA PRO A 941 31.26 19.43 -1.29
C PRO A 941 30.90 17.97 -0.89
N ARG A 942 30.43 17.12 -1.81
CA ARG A 942 29.82 15.80 -1.48
C ARG A 942 30.70 14.88 -0.64
N GLU A 943 32.00 14.77 -0.90
CA GLU A 943 32.90 13.91 -0.10
C GLU A 943 33.02 14.42 1.35
N LEU A 944 33.00 15.74 1.56
CA LEU A 944 33.10 16.36 2.89
C LEU A 944 31.89 16.02 3.77
N PHE A 945 30.70 15.80 3.18
CA PHE A 945 29.52 15.36 3.92
C PHE A 945 29.74 13.98 4.56
N ARG A 946 30.38 13.06 3.81
CA ARG A 946 30.69 11.70 4.28
C ARG A 946 31.75 11.71 5.39
N VAL A 947 32.80 12.50 5.21
CA VAL A 947 33.87 12.67 6.20
C VAL A 947 33.31 13.27 7.51
N SER A 948 32.43 14.27 7.41
CA SER A 948 31.85 14.94 8.58
C SER A 948 31.06 13.97 9.45
N ARG A 949 30.26 13.11 8.82
CA ARG A 949 29.49 12.06 9.53
C ARG A 949 30.39 11.06 10.26
N TYR A 950 31.53 10.71 9.68
CA TYR A 950 32.50 9.80 10.30
C TYR A 950 33.23 10.45 11.50
N VAL A 951 33.75 11.66 11.33
CA VAL A 951 34.58 12.32 12.36
C VAL A 951 33.74 12.73 13.56
N PHE A 952 32.60 13.40 13.34
CA PHE A 952 31.89 14.09 14.42
C PHE A 952 30.75 13.28 15.06
N GLY A 953 30.29 12.20 14.43
CA GLY A 953 29.29 11.30 15.03
C GLY A 953 29.84 10.59 16.28
N PRO A 954 29.08 10.35 17.36
CA PRO A 954 29.61 9.67 18.55
C PRO A 954 30.05 8.24 18.26
N HIS A 955 29.20 7.46 17.60
CA HIS A 955 29.42 6.04 17.34
C HIS A 955 29.04 5.67 15.89
N PRO A 956 29.81 6.13 14.88
CA PRO A 956 29.53 5.82 13.48
C PRO A 956 29.63 4.30 13.22
N THR A 957 28.76 3.79 12.36
CA THR A 957 28.80 2.39 11.91
C THR A 957 30.08 2.09 11.13
N GLU A 958 30.41 0.82 10.97
CA GLU A 958 31.58 0.40 10.18
C GLU A 958 31.51 0.89 8.72
N SER A 959 30.32 0.89 8.12
CA SER A 959 30.10 1.42 6.76
C SER A 959 30.35 2.93 6.67
N VAL A 960 29.86 3.71 7.66
CA VAL A 960 30.14 5.14 7.75
C VAL A 960 31.64 5.38 7.96
N CYS A 961 32.28 4.55 8.80
CA CYS A 961 33.72 4.61 9.01
C CYS A 961 34.50 4.36 7.72
N GLN A 962 34.14 3.32 6.95
CA GLN A 962 34.80 3.02 5.68
C GLN A 962 34.61 4.14 4.66
N ALA A 963 33.36 4.55 4.42
CA ALA A 963 33.04 5.59 3.46
C ALA A 963 33.70 6.93 3.83
N GLY A 964 33.73 7.28 5.12
CA GLY A 964 34.38 8.49 5.61
C GLY A 964 35.90 8.47 5.47
N ARG A 965 36.55 7.31 5.70
CA ARG A 965 37.99 7.14 5.47
C ARG A 965 38.33 7.27 3.99
N GLU A 966 37.65 6.53 3.12
CA GLU A 966 37.88 6.56 1.66
C GLU A 966 37.65 7.96 1.09
N ALA A 967 36.54 8.60 1.45
CA ALA A 967 36.22 9.96 1.05
C ALA A 967 37.29 10.97 1.52
N GLY A 968 37.72 10.87 2.78
CA GLY A 968 38.71 11.79 3.37
C GLY A 968 40.10 11.63 2.77
N GLN A 969 40.54 10.38 2.57
CA GLN A 969 41.83 10.07 1.96
C GLN A 969 41.86 10.51 0.50
N GLY A 970 40.81 10.18 -0.27
CA GLY A 970 40.68 10.61 -1.67
C GLY A 970 40.64 12.12 -1.81
N PHE A 971 39.87 12.80 -0.96
CA PHE A 971 39.78 14.26 -0.97
C PHE A 971 41.13 14.91 -0.63
N THR A 972 41.81 14.44 0.42
CA THR A 972 43.12 14.97 0.84
C THR A 972 44.21 14.71 -0.19
N ALA A 973 44.18 13.56 -0.86
CA ALA A 973 45.06 13.27 -1.99
C ALA A 973 44.80 14.23 -3.17
N GLY A 974 43.54 14.55 -3.46
CA GLY A 974 43.16 15.58 -4.43
C GLY A 974 43.69 16.97 -4.06
N ILE A 975 43.57 17.37 -2.80
CA ILE A 975 44.15 18.63 -2.28
C ILE A 975 45.67 18.64 -2.43
N ALA A 976 46.35 17.55 -2.06
CA ALA A 976 47.81 17.44 -2.17
C ALA A 976 48.28 17.53 -3.63
N ALA A 977 47.61 16.83 -4.54
CA ALA A 977 47.91 16.89 -5.97
C ALA A 977 47.71 18.31 -6.53
N TRP A 978 46.63 18.97 -6.13
CA TRP A 978 46.36 20.35 -6.53
C TRP A 978 47.40 21.34 -5.97
N LEU A 979 47.76 21.25 -4.68
CA LEU A 979 48.78 22.11 -4.07
C LEU A 979 50.17 21.89 -4.69
N ALA A 980 50.50 20.66 -5.08
CA ALA A 980 51.74 20.36 -5.80
C ALA A 980 51.75 20.93 -7.22
N ALA A 981 50.60 20.93 -7.90
CA ALA A 981 50.45 21.43 -9.27
C ALA A 981 50.22 22.96 -9.36
N THR A 982 49.85 23.62 -8.27
CA THR A 982 49.42 25.03 -8.26
C THR A 982 50.44 25.95 -7.58
N PRO A 983 51.04 26.91 -8.32
CA PRO A 983 51.94 27.90 -7.73
C PRO A 983 51.31 28.71 -6.59
N ALA A 984 52.09 29.08 -5.57
CA ALA A 984 51.60 29.75 -4.36
C ALA A 984 50.90 31.11 -4.62
N ASP A 985 51.31 31.84 -5.66
CA ASP A 985 50.72 33.10 -6.11
C ASP A 985 49.37 32.91 -6.83
N LYS A 986 49.07 31.68 -7.28
CA LYS A 986 47.80 31.28 -7.91
C LYS A 986 46.78 30.73 -6.91
N LEU A 987 47.18 30.47 -5.66
CA LEU A 987 46.26 30.08 -4.60
C LEU A 987 45.32 31.24 -4.24
N PRO A 988 44.03 30.97 -3.98
CA PRO A 988 43.09 31.96 -3.43
C PRO A 988 43.64 32.61 -2.15
N PRO A 989 43.29 33.88 -1.87
CA PRO A 989 43.83 34.60 -0.72
C PRO A 989 43.66 33.86 0.62
N LEU A 990 42.49 33.26 0.85
CA LEU A 990 42.19 32.51 2.08
C LEU A 990 43.02 31.21 2.15
N SER A 991 43.08 30.41 1.08
CA SER A 991 43.96 29.23 1.02
C SER A 991 45.43 29.56 1.26
N ARG A 992 45.91 30.66 0.67
CA ARG A 992 47.30 31.10 0.85
C ARG A 992 47.59 31.45 2.31
N ALA A 993 46.67 32.14 2.98
CA ALA A 993 46.79 32.48 4.40
C ALA A 993 46.78 31.22 5.28
N ILE A 994 45.88 30.26 5.02
CA ILE A 994 45.79 29.00 5.75
C ILE A 994 47.06 28.16 5.58
N VAL A 995 47.54 27.99 4.34
CA VAL A 995 48.76 27.23 4.03
C VAL A 995 49.99 27.89 4.65
N ALA A 996 50.10 29.22 4.59
CA ALA A 996 51.19 29.95 5.23
C ALA A 996 51.16 29.82 6.76
N ALA A 997 49.96 29.89 7.36
CA ALA A 997 49.77 29.70 8.80
C ALA A 997 50.21 28.31 9.25
N ALA A 998 49.81 27.26 8.53
CA ALA A 998 50.17 25.87 8.81
C ALA A 998 51.70 25.64 8.72
N ARG A 999 52.36 26.17 7.67
CA ARG A 999 53.81 26.03 7.47
C ARG A 999 54.64 26.79 8.50
N ALA A 1000 54.07 27.79 9.14
CA ALA A 1000 54.77 28.64 10.11
C ALA A 1000 54.69 28.10 11.56
N VAL A 1001 54.11 26.90 11.75
CA VAL A 1001 54.08 26.20 13.03
C VAL A 1001 55.46 25.58 13.28
N PRO A 1002 56.09 25.78 14.46
CA PRO A 1002 57.38 25.17 14.79
C PRO A 1002 57.33 23.64 14.65
N ASP A 1003 58.37 23.06 14.03
CA ASP A 1003 58.50 21.61 13.82
C ASP A 1003 57.29 20.94 13.13
N ALA A 1004 56.59 21.71 12.28
CA ALA A 1004 55.41 21.23 11.55
C ALA A 1004 55.71 20.01 10.66
N PRO A 1005 54.85 18.97 10.67
CA PRO A 1005 54.90 17.91 9.68
C PRO A 1005 54.82 18.45 8.24
N ALA A 1006 55.52 17.81 7.31
CA ALA A 1006 55.60 18.24 5.91
C ALA A 1006 54.23 18.33 5.23
N ASP A 1007 53.25 17.56 5.69
CA ASP A 1007 51.89 17.49 5.16
C ASP A 1007 50.84 18.25 6.00
N LEU A 1008 51.28 19.09 6.95
CA LEU A 1008 50.39 19.84 7.82
C LEU A 1008 49.52 20.83 7.03
N ALA A 1009 50.03 21.39 5.93
CA ALA A 1009 49.31 22.37 5.13
C ALA A 1009 48.09 21.76 4.41
N GLU A 1010 48.27 20.58 3.82
CA GLU A 1010 47.27 19.78 3.10
C GLU A 1010 46.14 19.39 4.06
N ARG A 1011 46.50 18.81 5.21
CA ARG A 1011 45.56 18.35 6.24
C ARG A 1011 44.82 19.51 6.91
N THR A 1012 45.49 20.64 7.14
CA THR A 1012 44.86 21.85 7.68
C THR A 1012 43.83 22.41 6.72
N LEU A 1013 44.13 22.48 5.42
CA LEU A 1013 43.19 22.96 4.41
C LEU A 1013 41.99 22.02 4.26
N ALA A 1014 42.23 20.70 4.19
CA ALA A 1014 41.17 19.70 4.15
C ALA A 1014 40.29 19.72 5.42
N GLY A 1015 40.89 19.87 6.60
CA GLY A 1015 40.19 19.99 7.88
C GLY A 1015 39.36 21.27 8.00
N VAL A 1016 39.86 22.42 7.51
CA VAL A 1016 39.08 23.66 7.44
C VAL A 1016 37.87 23.49 6.52
N MET A 1017 38.07 22.91 5.34
CA MET A 1017 36.97 22.62 4.41
C MET A 1017 35.98 21.64 5.02
N LEU A 1018 36.40 20.67 5.82
CA LEU A 1018 35.49 19.75 6.53
C LEU A 1018 34.52 20.48 7.48
N GLY A 1019 34.95 21.59 8.09
CA GLY A 1019 34.14 22.35 9.05
C GLY A 1019 33.05 23.23 8.43
N PHE A 1020 33.15 23.60 7.14
CA PHE A 1020 32.30 24.63 6.53
C PHE A 1020 31.09 24.11 5.72
N PRO A 1021 31.23 23.42 4.57
CA PRO A 1021 30.10 23.03 3.72
C PRO A 1021 29.10 22.07 4.38
N PRO A 1022 29.50 20.98 5.09
CA PRO A 1022 28.52 20.07 5.70
C PRO A 1022 27.58 20.77 6.68
N THR A 1023 28.14 21.59 7.57
CA THR A 1023 27.37 22.32 8.59
C THR A 1023 26.46 23.37 7.94
N THR A 1024 26.96 24.11 6.94
CA THR A 1024 26.18 25.15 6.26
C THR A 1024 25.05 24.54 5.42
N HIS A 1025 25.32 23.47 4.68
CA HIS A 1025 24.36 22.76 3.85
C HIS A 1025 23.19 22.20 4.68
N ALA A 1026 23.50 21.44 5.73
CA ALA A 1026 22.48 20.75 6.52
C ALA A 1026 21.58 21.73 7.28
N ASN A 1027 22.14 22.81 7.84
CA ASN A 1027 21.35 23.84 8.52
C ASN A 1027 20.48 24.65 7.52
N LEU A 1028 21.00 24.97 6.34
CA LEU A 1028 20.23 25.67 5.29
C LEU A 1028 19.03 24.84 4.82
N LEU A 1029 19.25 23.55 4.52
CA LEU A 1029 18.20 22.65 4.09
C LEU A 1029 17.15 22.42 5.18
N THR A 1030 17.60 22.21 6.42
CA THR A 1030 16.68 22.07 7.57
C THR A 1030 15.77 23.29 7.68
N ALA A 1031 16.32 24.49 7.55
CA ALA A 1031 15.55 25.74 7.61
C ALA A 1031 14.58 25.89 6.44
N LEU A 1032 15.07 25.79 5.20
CA LEU A 1032 14.24 25.96 4.00
C LEU A 1032 13.15 24.90 3.88
N ALA A 1033 13.46 23.64 4.19
CA ALA A 1033 12.47 22.56 4.15
C ALA A 1033 11.35 22.77 5.18
N ALA A 1034 11.70 23.20 6.39
CA ALA A 1034 10.70 23.56 7.40
C ALA A 1034 9.81 24.71 6.92
N TRP A 1035 10.39 25.75 6.31
CA TRP A 1035 9.64 26.93 5.86
C TRP A 1035 8.79 26.70 4.64
N VAL A 1036 9.19 25.80 3.74
CA VAL A 1036 8.34 25.37 2.62
C VAL A 1036 7.13 24.59 3.14
N GLN A 1037 7.33 23.66 4.08
CA GLN A 1037 6.25 22.85 4.65
C GLN A 1037 5.25 23.69 5.45
N SER A 1038 5.73 24.58 6.31
CA SER A 1038 4.89 25.43 7.16
C SER A 1038 4.36 26.67 6.44
N ARG A 1039 4.63 26.82 5.14
CA ARG A 1039 4.35 28.00 4.31
C ARG A 1039 5.03 29.30 4.77
N LYS A 1040 5.98 29.23 5.71
CA LYS A 1040 6.72 30.40 6.21
C LYS A 1040 7.49 31.16 5.13
N LEU A 1041 7.96 30.47 4.08
CA LEU A 1041 8.68 31.11 2.97
C LEU A 1041 7.81 32.16 2.24
N TRP A 1042 6.51 31.88 2.05
CA TRP A 1042 5.55 32.81 1.44
C TRP A 1042 5.12 33.93 2.39
N GLU A 1043 5.16 33.71 3.71
CA GLU A 1043 4.95 34.78 4.69
C GLU A 1043 6.14 35.77 4.70
N LEU A 1044 7.37 35.27 4.59
CA LEU A 1044 8.58 36.09 4.62
C LEU A 1044 8.81 36.87 3.32
N GLN A 1045 8.34 36.37 2.17
CA GLN A 1045 8.61 36.96 0.86
C GLN A 1045 8.06 38.39 0.69
N PRO A 1046 6.79 38.71 1.02
CA PRO A 1046 6.30 40.09 0.97
C PRO A 1046 7.10 41.02 1.89
N SER A 1047 7.35 40.59 3.13
CA SER A 1047 8.16 41.34 4.10
C SER A 1047 9.59 41.58 3.62
N TRP A 1048 10.20 40.63 2.90
CA TRP A 1048 11.52 40.81 2.29
C TRP A 1048 11.51 41.86 1.19
N HIS A 1049 10.47 41.85 0.35
CA HIS A 1049 10.36 42.77 -0.78
C HIS A 1049 10.09 44.23 -0.41
N GLU A 1050 9.61 44.52 0.80
CA GLU A 1050 9.44 45.88 1.33
C GLU A 1050 10.78 46.62 1.54
N ALA A 1051 11.88 45.89 1.74
CA ALA A 1051 13.20 46.49 1.88
C ALA A 1051 13.74 46.99 0.53
N ALA A 1052 14.35 48.17 0.52
CA ALA A 1052 14.90 48.77 -0.70
C ALA A 1052 16.18 48.04 -1.17
N VAL A 1053 16.33 47.90 -2.49
CA VAL A 1053 17.55 47.39 -3.12
C VAL A 1053 18.58 48.51 -3.20
N ASP A 1054 19.82 48.24 -2.81
CA ASP A 1054 20.93 49.18 -2.97
C ASP A 1054 21.30 49.31 -4.45
N ALA A 1055 21.25 50.53 -4.98
CA ALA A 1055 21.48 50.80 -6.40
C ALA A 1055 22.92 50.53 -6.88
N ALA A 1056 23.91 50.56 -5.98
CA ALA A 1056 25.31 50.34 -6.32
C ALA A 1056 25.67 48.85 -6.35
N THR A 1057 25.07 48.04 -5.46
CA THR A 1057 25.38 46.61 -5.35
C THR A 1057 24.35 45.70 -6.02
N GLY A 1058 23.14 46.19 -6.28
CA GLY A 1058 22.02 45.39 -6.78
C GLY A 1058 21.47 44.39 -5.75
N LEU A 1059 21.86 44.54 -4.48
CA LEU A 1059 21.50 43.66 -3.37
C LEU A 1059 20.72 44.44 -2.33
N ARG A 1060 19.83 43.77 -1.59
CA ARG A 1060 19.31 44.36 -0.34
C ARG A 1060 20.41 44.36 0.73
N PRO A 1061 20.56 45.45 1.51
CA PRO A 1061 21.61 45.56 2.52
C PRO A 1061 21.61 44.37 3.49
N PHE A 1062 22.80 43.92 3.88
CA PHE A 1062 22.95 42.82 4.86
C PHE A 1062 22.17 43.07 6.15
N ALA A 1063 22.07 44.33 6.61
CA ALA A 1063 21.28 44.72 7.77
C ALA A 1063 19.79 44.32 7.67
N GLU A 1064 19.19 44.36 6.48
CA GLU A 1064 17.79 43.94 6.25
C GLU A 1064 17.65 42.42 6.30
N ALA A 1065 18.63 41.67 5.78
CA ALA A 1065 18.64 40.21 5.89
C ALA A 1065 18.74 39.77 7.36
N VAL A 1066 19.55 40.49 8.14
CA VAL A 1066 19.69 40.26 9.58
C VAL A 1066 18.41 40.61 10.34
N SER A 1067 17.73 41.72 10.04
CA SER A 1067 16.52 42.10 10.77
C SER A 1067 15.31 41.23 10.43
N ARG A 1068 15.14 40.83 9.16
CA ARG A 1068 13.92 40.17 8.67
C ARG A 1068 14.01 38.65 8.57
N LEU A 1069 15.18 38.09 8.25
CA LEU A 1069 15.34 36.65 7.98
C LEU A 1069 16.01 35.91 9.14
N ARG A 1070 17.02 36.52 9.79
CA ARG A 1070 17.78 35.87 10.87
C ARG A 1070 16.93 35.42 12.06
N PRO A 1071 15.93 36.17 12.58
CA PRO A 1071 15.15 35.71 13.72
C PRO A 1071 14.44 34.38 13.45
N THR A 1072 13.82 34.25 12.28
CA THR A 1072 13.14 33.01 11.86
C THR A 1072 14.16 31.88 11.65
N LEU A 1073 15.33 32.19 11.06
CA LEU A 1073 16.40 31.22 10.84
C LEU A 1073 16.91 30.66 12.16
N ILE A 1074 17.26 31.53 13.11
CA ILE A 1074 17.72 31.14 14.45
C ILE A 1074 16.64 30.36 15.19
N ALA A 1075 15.36 30.77 15.12
CA ALA A 1075 14.27 30.03 15.76
C ALA A 1075 14.16 28.59 15.22
N THR A 1076 14.37 28.39 13.93
CA THR A 1076 14.33 27.06 13.31
C THR A 1076 15.56 26.23 13.67
N LEU A 1077 16.75 26.82 13.64
CA LEU A 1077 18.01 26.14 14.02
C LEU A 1077 18.06 25.79 15.50
N THR A 1078 17.43 26.58 16.38
CA THR A 1078 17.36 26.33 17.83
C THR A 1078 16.55 25.08 18.17
N GLN A 1079 15.53 24.76 17.37
CA GLN A 1079 14.72 23.55 17.54
C GLN A 1079 15.42 22.30 17.01
N ARG A 1080 16.17 22.43 15.90
CA ARG A 1080 16.77 21.31 15.17
C ARG A 1080 18.16 21.68 14.62
N PRO A 1081 19.17 21.89 15.49
CA PRO A 1081 20.51 22.22 15.03
C PRO A 1081 21.18 21.02 14.39
N THR A 1082 22.05 21.27 13.41
CA THR A 1082 22.94 20.26 12.85
C THR A 1082 24.40 20.68 13.02
N PRO A 1083 25.24 19.93 13.77
CA PRO A 1083 24.92 18.69 14.48
C PRO A 1083 24.05 18.92 15.73
N TYR A 1084 23.22 17.93 16.09
CA TYR A 1084 22.38 18.00 17.29
C TYR A 1084 23.18 17.72 18.57
N GLN A 1085 24.25 16.95 18.50
CA GLN A 1085 25.11 16.60 19.62
C GLN A 1085 26.58 16.52 19.20
N VAL A 1086 27.46 16.76 20.16
CA VAL A 1086 28.92 16.62 20.04
C VAL A 1086 29.43 15.71 21.16
N TRP A 1087 30.69 15.27 21.07
CA TRP A 1087 31.24 14.37 22.08
C TRP A 1087 32.70 14.68 22.43
N ARG A 1088 33.13 14.20 23.61
CA ARG A 1088 34.48 14.40 24.20
C ARG A 1088 34.93 13.13 24.93
N ARG A 1089 36.23 13.02 25.24
CA ARG A 1089 36.79 12.02 26.18
C ARG A 1089 37.17 12.67 27.50
N ALA A 1090 36.84 12.05 28.62
CA ALA A 1090 37.24 12.56 29.95
C ALA A 1090 38.75 12.34 30.21
N ARG A 1091 39.45 13.38 30.68
CA ARG A 1091 40.89 13.39 31.01
C ARG A 1091 41.18 13.13 32.48
N THR A 1092 40.29 13.57 33.37
CA THR A 1092 40.50 13.50 34.82
C THR A 1092 39.24 12.99 35.52
N PRO A 1093 39.36 12.20 36.61
CA PRO A 1093 38.21 11.81 37.41
C PRO A 1093 37.56 13.04 38.07
N HIS A 1094 36.25 13.18 37.93
CA HIS A 1094 35.50 14.28 38.53
C HIS A 1094 34.02 13.92 38.62
N ARG A 1095 33.22 14.79 39.25
CA ARG A 1095 31.77 14.65 39.33
C ARG A 1095 31.09 15.63 38.39
N LEU A 1096 30.19 15.13 37.52
CA LEU A 1096 29.38 15.93 36.60
C LEU A 1096 27.90 15.72 36.94
N GLY A 1097 27.26 16.76 37.51
CA GLY A 1097 25.97 16.61 38.15
C GLY A 1097 26.04 15.64 39.34
N GLN A 1098 25.30 14.53 39.28
CA GLN A 1098 25.39 13.46 40.27
C GLN A 1098 26.18 12.23 39.83
N VAL A 1099 26.72 12.23 38.62
CA VAL A 1099 27.46 11.10 38.03
C VAL A 1099 28.97 11.27 38.24
N ASP A 1100 29.62 10.23 38.75
CA ASP A 1100 31.08 10.14 38.81
C ASP A 1100 31.63 9.77 37.44
N VAL A 1101 32.50 10.61 36.87
CA VAL A 1101 33.14 10.46 35.55
C VAL A 1101 34.56 9.95 35.74
N GLN A 1102 34.97 8.98 34.92
CA GLN A 1102 36.29 8.34 34.94
C GLN A 1102 37.10 8.73 33.71
N VAL A 1103 38.43 8.57 33.79
CA VAL A 1103 39.32 8.81 32.64
C VAL A 1103 38.94 7.87 31.50
N GLY A 1104 38.82 8.43 30.29
CA GLY A 1104 38.48 7.68 29.07
C GLY A 1104 36.98 7.58 28.76
N ASP A 1105 36.08 7.97 29.67
CA ASP A 1105 34.65 7.98 29.40
C ASP A 1105 34.31 8.87 28.19
N VAL A 1106 33.38 8.39 27.34
CA VAL A 1106 32.79 9.18 26.25
C VAL A 1106 31.69 10.07 26.82
N ILE A 1107 31.87 11.37 26.71
CA ILE A 1107 30.90 12.39 27.15
C ILE A 1107 30.13 12.88 25.92
N VAL A 1108 28.81 12.73 25.91
CA VAL A 1108 27.94 13.15 24.80
C VAL A 1108 27.13 14.38 25.23
N ALA A 1109 27.40 15.52 24.62
CA ALA A 1109 26.78 16.81 24.92
C ALA A 1109 25.74 17.18 23.84
N ALA A 1110 24.48 17.27 24.25
CA ALA A 1110 23.35 17.51 23.35
C ALA A 1110 23.10 19.01 23.12
N LEU A 1111 23.64 19.56 22.03
CA LEU A 1111 23.44 20.95 21.61
C LEU A 1111 21.95 21.26 21.40
N GLY A 1112 21.22 20.38 20.71
CA GLY A 1112 19.79 20.55 20.46
C GLY A 1112 18.93 20.48 21.72
N SER A 1113 19.25 19.56 22.64
CA SER A 1113 18.57 19.51 23.95
C SER A 1113 18.80 20.80 24.76
N ALA A 1114 20.03 21.33 24.72
CA ALA A 1114 20.38 22.57 25.40
C ALA A 1114 19.67 23.79 24.81
N THR A 1115 19.56 23.90 23.48
CA THR A 1115 18.88 25.02 22.81
C THR A 1115 17.37 24.91 22.86
N GLN A 1116 16.80 23.69 22.92
CA GLN A 1116 15.38 23.48 23.19
C GLN A 1116 15.02 23.86 24.64
N GLN A 1117 15.91 23.59 25.61
CA GLN A 1117 15.70 24.00 27.01
C GLN A 1117 15.87 25.50 27.22
N ASP A 1118 16.86 26.13 26.55
CA ASP A 1118 17.12 27.56 26.62
C ASP A 1118 17.39 28.16 25.22
N PRO A 1119 16.32 28.57 24.50
CA PRO A 1119 16.41 29.16 23.17
C PRO A 1119 17.26 30.43 23.06
N LEU A 1120 17.52 31.13 24.17
CA LEU A 1120 18.33 32.37 24.16
C LEU A 1120 19.81 32.07 23.92
N ARG A 1121 20.26 30.83 24.10
CA ARG A 1121 21.66 30.40 23.95
C ARG A 1121 21.96 29.77 22.58
N HIS A 1122 21.38 30.30 21.51
CA HIS A 1122 21.54 29.79 20.13
C HIS A 1122 22.99 29.64 19.63
N HIS A 1123 23.97 30.31 20.24
CA HIS A 1123 25.41 30.14 19.94
C HIS A 1123 25.92 28.71 20.27
N LEU A 1124 25.23 27.95 21.12
CA LEU A 1124 25.54 26.54 21.41
C LEU A 1124 25.53 25.66 20.16
N ILE A 1125 24.73 26.00 19.15
CA ILE A 1125 24.63 25.29 17.86
C ILE A 1125 26.00 25.22 17.16
N PHE A 1126 26.90 26.17 17.48
CA PHE A 1126 28.23 26.29 16.91
C PHE A 1126 29.35 26.05 17.93
N GLY A 1127 29.05 25.35 19.02
CA GLY A 1127 30.02 25.01 20.07
C GLY A 1127 30.23 26.10 21.13
N GLY A 1128 29.52 27.22 21.06
CA GLY A 1128 29.52 28.28 22.06
C GLY A 1128 29.76 29.69 21.52
N ASP A 1129 29.67 30.70 22.38
CA ASP A 1129 29.93 32.10 22.03
C ASP A 1129 31.42 32.44 22.21
N ARG A 1130 32.12 32.71 21.10
CA ARG A 1130 33.53 33.14 21.11
C ARG A 1130 33.71 34.56 21.64
N ALA A 1131 32.64 35.34 21.73
CA ALA A 1131 32.64 36.69 22.27
C ALA A 1131 32.18 36.75 23.75
N ASP A 1132 31.93 35.60 24.41
CA ASP A 1132 31.59 35.54 25.83
C ASP A 1132 32.71 36.19 26.66
N PRO A 1133 32.45 37.33 27.34
CA PRO A 1133 33.46 38.08 28.07
C PRO A 1133 33.89 37.37 29.38
N THR A 1134 33.14 36.36 29.82
CA THR A 1134 33.46 35.60 31.03
C THR A 1134 34.43 34.47 30.72
N LEU A 1135 34.11 33.62 29.74
CA LEU A 1135 35.00 32.55 29.29
C LEU A 1135 34.54 31.91 27.96
N PRO A 1136 35.22 32.18 26.81
CA PRO A 1136 34.86 31.62 25.51
C PRO A 1136 35.25 30.13 25.41
N PRO A 1137 34.38 29.25 24.87
CA PRO A 1137 34.73 27.84 24.65
C PRO A 1137 35.85 27.66 23.62
N LEU A 1138 36.88 26.88 24.01
CA LEU A 1138 38.11 26.68 23.24
C LEU A 1138 37.87 26.24 21.78
N HIS A 1139 36.89 25.35 21.55
CA HIS A 1139 36.58 24.75 20.25
C HIS A 1139 35.31 25.32 19.61
N ALA A 1140 34.84 26.50 20.01
CA ALA A 1140 33.73 27.16 19.32
C ALA A 1140 34.14 27.53 17.88
N CYS A 1141 33.23 27.33 16.93
CA CYS A 1141 33.52 27.41 15.49
C CYS A 1141 33.99 28.82 15.07
N PRO A 1142 35.18 28.97 14.46
CA PRO A 1142 35.66 30.27 13.95
C PRO A 1142 34.91 30.73 12.69
N GLY A 1143 34.20 29.82 12.01
CA GLY A 1143 33.47 30.07 10.76
C GLY A 1143 31.99 30.46 10.93
N TYR A 1144 31.54 30.79 12.15
CA TYR A 1144 30.14 31.14 12.45
C TYR A 1144 29.59 32.23 11.49
N GLY A 1145 30.33 33.33 11.35
CA GLY A 1145 29.94 34.43 10.46
C GLY A 1145 29.87 34.01 9.00
N MET A 1146 30.80 33.17 8.52
CA MET A 1146 30.77 32.65 7.16
C MET A 1146 29.52 31.80 6.90
N GLY A 1147 29.20 30.84 7.79
CA GLY A 1147 28.05 29.96 7.64
C GLY A 1147 26.71 30.71 7.68
N MET A 1148 26.55 31.62 8.65
CA MET A 1148 25.32 32.43 8.78
C MET A 1148 25.12 33.37 7.59
N GLY A 1149 26.18 34.03 7.12
CA GLY A 1149 26.14 34.88 5.93
C GLY A 1149 25.69 34.12 4.69
N VAL A 1150 26.25 32.91 4.47
CA VAL A 1150 25.87 32.06 3.32
C VAL A 1150 24.41 31.65 3.37
N MET A 1151 23.91 31.19 4.53
CA MET A 1151 22.51 30.79 4.67
C MET A 1151 21.56 31.95 4.38
N LEU A 1152 21.84 33.14 4.93
CA LEU A 1152 21.05 34.35 4.69
C LEU A 1152 21.07 34.77 3.21
N GLY A 1153 22.23 34.69 2.56
CA GLY A 1153 22.39 35.06 1.15
C GLY A 1153 21.62 34.15 0.20
N VAL A 1154 21.64 32.84 0.44
CA VAL A 1154 20.85 31.89 -0.37
C VAL A 1154 19.36 32.07 -0.14
N ILE A 1155 18.91 32.22 1.11
CA ILE A 1155 17.51 32.48 1.44
C ILE A 1155 17.02 33.75 0.73
N ALA A 1156 17.78 34.84 0.80
CA ALA A 1156 17.46 36.09 0.12
C ALA A 1156 17.31 35.92 -1.41
N ALA A 1157 18.24 35.21 -2.05
CA ALA A 1157 18.16 34.94 -3.50
C ALA A 1157 16.94 34.07 -3.88
N VAL A 1158 16.54 33.12 -3.04
CA VAL A 1158 15.31 32.34 -3.23
C VAL A 1158 14.07 33.22 -3.10
N LEU A 1159 14.03 34.12 -2.12
CA LEU A 1159 12.90 35.06 -1.96
C LEU A 1159 12.78 36.01 -3.16
N ASP A 1160 13.91 36.41 -3.75
CA ASP A 1160 13.97 37.27 -4.94
C ASP A 1160 13.79 36.53 -6.28
N ALA A 1161 13.65 35.20 -6.26
CA ALA A 1161 13.51 34.37 -7.47
C ALA A 1161 12.23 34.63 -8.27
N GLY A 1162 11.33 35.49 -7.79
CA GLY A 1162 10.05 35.83 -8.41
C GLY A 1162 8.89 35.05 -7.78
N VAL A 1163 7.84 34.80 -8.58
CA VAL A 1163 6.65 34.11 -8.09
C VAL A 1163 6.99 32.64 -7.81
N MET A 1164 6.95 32.26 -6.54
CA MET A 1164 7.14 30.88 -6.08
C MET A 1164 5.80 30.21 -5.81
N ARG A 1165 5.63 28.98 -6.31
CA ARG A 1165 4.47 28.12 -6.05
C ARG A 1165 4.89 26.85 -5.33
N PHE A 1166 4.01 26.38 -4.45
CA PHE A 1166 4.24 25.15 -3.72
C PHE A 1166 3.96 23.93 -4.60
N THR A 1167 4.83 22.93 -4.52
CA THR A 1167 4.77 21.72 -5.38
C THR A 1167 4.36 20.45 -4.63
N GLY A 1168 4.08 20.52 -3.33
CA GLY A 1168 3.87 19.34 -2.47
C GLY A 1168 5.15 18.78 -1.85
N SER A 1169 6.32 19.03 -2.46
CA SER A 1169 7.62 18.64 -1.93
C SER A 1169 8.19 19.68 -0.96
N PRO A 1170 8.86 19.27 0.13
CA PRO A 1170 9.46 20.21 1.09
C PRO A 1170 10.74 20.89 0.57
N THR A 1171 11.40 20.33 -0.44
CA THR A 1171 12.67 20.83 -0.96
C THR A 1171 12.57 21.34 -2.40
N VAL A 1172 11.37 21.33 -3.01
CA VAL A 1172 11.15 21.80 -4.38
C VAL A 1172 10.05 22.86 -4.42
N VAL A 1173 10.34 24.00 -5.05
CA VAL A 1173 9.37 25.06 -5.33
C VAL A 1173 9.27 25.30 -6.84
N ALA A 1174 8.10 25.65 -7.35
CA ALA A 1174 7.91 26.01 -8.76
C ALA A 1174 8.12 27.52 -8.93
N LEU A 1175 8.97 27.91 -9.87
CA LEU A 1175 9.28 29.31 -10.18
C LEU A 1175 8.60 29.74 -11.48
N GLY A 1176 7.94 30.90 -11.48
CA GLY A 1176 7.47 31.52 -12.72
C GLY A 1176 8.63 31.90 -13.65
N VAL A 1177 8.49 31.57 -14.93
CA VAL A 1177 9.45 31.76 -16.04
C VAL A 1177 9.02 32.86 -16.99
#